data_AF-A0A1V5ZJU9-F1
#
_entry.id   AF-A0A1V5ZJU9-F1
#
_cell.length_a   1.000
_cell.length_b   1.000
_cell.length_c   1.000
_cell.angle_alpha   90.00
_cell.angle_beta   90.00
_cell.angle_gamma   90.00
#
_symmetry.space_group_name_H-M   'P 1'
#
loop_
_entity.id
_entity.type
_entity.pdbx_description
1 polymer ?
#
loop_
_entity_poly.entity_id
_entity_poly.type
_entity_poly.pdbx_seq_one_letter_code
_entity_poly.pdbx_strand_id
1 'polypeptide(L)'
;MILYAEERFLNEFTFGFELEGWADSENDKYEFESWAAEYFEEIAEDKKNVHIDISSIVMKDDSSIQPDDDGYRDTCDSCGGDGYYSCEDCGGSGEVSFECGICQGNGYVIADCEYCNDDGKVKCKKCNGTGEDPEGQLMLDGKVEPCHKCDGEEWVDCPICDGEEWVDCPICDGEGKIRERCSTCDGEGRVGCEDCGGRGYFTDGDDPRTFEWASPIMNINYKNLSTVINFLHQCMKNKNINTNNSCGFHIHIGFPDKLNSHIDRLWILINLAINKEMFESILKYKGMEFFNRTYAPIHEIQRIESLIYKNNSDNLNKELAEAVSSAKYNVLRQHPQGTLEWRGPRSFLNGGRIENIKGFFLKVFYPFVKWITKIVDEESITVNTDKGEIVLNKNEINKYITTQAKNSVGVRNIASGKFDSSQNMDVVRKLAVHNKDIIKLKFKNMVIEEVGNNNFKFFNGEMQNNNEIINEKLFFRNCSFINNKHIDVASISNCSCSNSEMIKIHHSDDSLISSINLSINESINDLIRDCDNVYIKECSRGTFRYIERLNIERAYNLSISDCKNININYIDNTTIRNSSIYGGKYESCKIDITNKMLGGYYDNCEIILYSSYDNKLFDHGTFHNCIYIIDIGRNSYSSKYIKFRANMSPKKFVENFNELFEQYVKYNFPETQYTPYNGKTIEDIRIYLKNFYNN
;
A
#
# COMPACT_ATOMS: atom_id res chain seq x y z
N MET A 1 8.99 -32.33 17.65
CA MET A 1 8.17 -31.57 18.63
C MET A 1 8.82 -30.24 19.02
N ILE A 2 10.09 -30.18 19.46
CA ILE A 2 10.78 -28.90 19.75
C ILE A 2 10.85 -28.00 18.50
N LEU A 3 11.28 -28.53 17.35
CA LEU A 3 11.24 -27.82 16.05
C LEU A 3 9.84 -27.37 15.60
N TYR A 4 8.79 -28.09 16.03
CA TYR A 4 7.39 -27.80 15.64
C TYR A 4 6.74 -26.75 16.56
N ALA A 5 7.21 -26.64 17.81
CA ALA A 5 6.84 -25.57 18.73
C ALA A 5 7.62 -24.27 18.45
N GLU A 6 8.89 -24.38 18.04
CA GLU A 6 9.71 -23.26 17.57
C GLU A 6 9.18 -22.66 16.25
N GLU A 7 8.60 -23.49 15.37
CA GLU A 7 7.90 -23.07 14.15
C GLU A 7 6.75 -22.10 14.41
N ARG A 8 6.01 -22.31 15.51
CA ARG A 8 4.83 -21.50 15.84
C ARG A 8 5.20 -20.08 16.27
N PHE A 9 6.38 -19.89 16.87
CA PHE A 9 6.89 -18.58 17.30
C PHE A 9 7.43 -17.73 16.14
N LEU A 10 8.09 -18.35 15.15
CA LEU A 10 8.65 -17.63 14.00
C LEU A 10 7.65 -17.46 12.85
N ASN A 11 6.57 -18.24 12.81
CA ASN A 11 5.49 -18.08 11.84
C ASN A 11 4.73 -16.76 11.97
N GLU A 12 4.91 -16.04 13.08
CA GLU A 12 4.36 -14.70 13.26
C GLU A 12 5.28 -13.61 12.65
N PHE A 13 6.55 -13.93 12.37
CA PHE A 13 7.51 -13.03 11.74
C PHE A 13 7.51 -13.25 10.22
N THR A 14 7.66 -12.17 9.49
CA THR A 14 7.75 -12.19 8.03
C THR A 14 9.10 -11.70 7.57
N PHE A 15 9.48 -12.04 6.34
CA PHE A 15 10.63 -11.46 5.69
C PHE A 15 10.35 -11.28 4.20
N GLY A 16 10.94 -10.24 3.63
CA GLY A 16 11.14 -10.07 2.20
C GLY A 16 12.61 -9.74 1.97
N PHE A 17 13.06 -9.77 0.73
CA PHE A 17 14.39 -9.33 0.36
C PHE A 17 14.36 -8.57 -0.95
N GLU A 18 15.35 -7.72 -1.14
CA GLU A 18 15.55 -6.97 -2.36
C GLU A 18 16.89 -7.39 -2.97
N LEU A 19 16.88 -7.59 -4.28
CA LEU A 19 18.03 -7.86 -5.11
C LEU A 19 18.28 -6.65 -5.99
N GLU A 20 19.45 -6.05 -5.84
CA GLU A 20 19.91 -4.95 -6.65
C GLU A 20 21.20 -5.34 -7.37
N GLY A 21 21.18 -5.17 -8.68
CA GLY A 21 22.14 -5.88 -9.51
C GLY A 21 22.15 -5.47 -10.96
N TRP A 22 22.84 -6.26 -11.76
CA TRP A 22 22.86 -6.15 -13.20
C TRP A 22 22.79 -7.52 -13.86
N ALA A 23 22.17 -7.54 -15.04
CA ALA A 23 22.17 -8.68 -15.94
C ALA A 23 23.22 -8.48 -17.05
N ASP A 24 23.52 -9.52 -17.83
CA ASP A 24 24.45 -9.40 -18.95
C ASP A 24 23.90 -8.52 -20.09
N SER A 25 22.58 -8.49 -20.27
CA SER A 25 21.87 -7.64 -21.23
C SER A 25 20.53 -7.12 -20.70
N GLU A 26 19.97 -6.10 -21.35
CA GLU A 26 18.64 -5.56 -21.02
C GLU A 26 17.54 -6.63 -21.20
N ASN A 27 17.67 -7.51 -22.19
CA ASN A 27 16.74 -8.63 -22.36
C ASN A 27 16.83 -9.63 -21.21
N ASP A 28 18.05 -9.94 -20.75
CA ASP A 28 18.24 -10.85 -19.61
C ASP A 28 17.64 -10.27 -18.32
N LYS A 29 17.68 -8.95 -18.15
CA LYS A 29 16.97 -8.25 -17.07
C LYS A 29 15.46 -8.49 -17.15
N TYR A 30 14.82 -8.17 -18.29
CA TYR A 30 13.36 -8.34 -18.41
C TYR A 30 12.94 -9.81 -18.25
N GLU A 31 13.73 -10.73 -18.80
CA GLU A 31 13.49 -12.16 -18.64
C GLU A 31 13.62 -12.58 -17.18
N PHE A 32 14.61 -12.04 -16.44
CA PHE A 32 14.76 -12.28 -15.02
C PHE A 32 13.58 -11.73 -14.21
N GLU A 33 13.18 -10.48 -14.39
CA GLU A 33 12.09 -9.87 -13.64
C GLU A 33 10.76 -10.63 -13.86
N SER A 34 10.46 -11.00 -15.11
CA SER A 34 9.29 -11.82 -15.45
C SER A 34 9.36 -13.20 -14.83
N TRP A 35 10.49 -13.89 -15.00
CA TRP A 35 10.69 -15.23 -14.43
C TRP A 35 10.62 -15.23 -12.90
N ALA A 36 11.17 -14.21 -12.26
CA ALA A 36 11.16 -14.10 -10.81
C ALA A 36 9.74 -13.90 -10.28
N ALA A 37 8.90 -13.10 -10.95
CA ALA A 37 7.49 -12.98 -10.62
C ALA A 37 6.77 -14.34 -10.75
N GLU A 38 6.91 -15.01 -11.89
CA GLU A 38 6.30 -16.33 -12.17
C GLU A 38 6.73 -17.39 -11.16
N TYR A 39 8.04 -17.43 -10.83
CA TYR A 39 8.59 -18.41 -9.88
C TYR A 39 7.89 -18.37 -8.52
N PHE A 40 7.56 -17.17 -8.03
CA PHE A 40 6.88 -17.04 -6.76
C PHE A 40 5.35 -17.17 -6.87
N GLU A 41 4.76 -16.86 -8.02
CA GLU A 41 3.33 -17.11 -8.29
C GLU A 41 3.02 -18.62 -8.35
N GLU A 42 3.81 -19.41 -9.07
CA GLU A 42 3.63 -20.87 -9.15
C GLU A 42 3.69 -21.55 -7.77
N ILE A 43 4.58 -21.07 -6.90
CA ILE A 43 4.72 -21.58 -5.53
C ILE A 43 3.51 -21.21 -4.66
N ALA A 44 2.82 -20.11 -4.97
CA ALA A 44 1.58 -19.73 -4.30
C ALA A 44 0.38 -20.61 -4.72
N GLU A 45 0.36 -21.11 -5.97
CA GLU A 45 -0.74 -21.91 -6.52
C GLU A 45 -0.74 -23.39 -6.07
N ASP A 46 0.41 -23.99 -5.72
CA ASP A 46 0.58 -25.44 -5.48
C ASP A 46 0.09 -25.98 -4.11
N LYS A 47 -1.05 -25.46 -3.61
CA LYS A 47 -1.92 -25.97 -2.52
C LYS A 47 -1.45 -25.92 -1.04
N LYS A 48 -2.35 -25.36 -0.21
CA LYS A 48 -2.50 -25.51 1.26
C LYS A 48 -1.26 -25.21 2.12
N ASN A 49 -0.93 -23.93 2.30
CA ASN A 49 -0.71 -23.33 3.64
C ASN A 49 -0.34 -21.85 3.53
N VAL A 50 -1.08 -21.04 4.31
CA VAL A 50 -0.92 -19.61 4.63
C VAL A 50 -1.17 -18.64 3.48
N HIS A 51 -2.40 -18.09 3.45
CA HIS A 51 -2.73 -16.89 2.69
C HIS A 51 -1.84 -15.72 3.13
N ILE A 52 -1.04 -15.18 2.21
CA ILE A 52 -0.48 -13.84 2.32
C ILE A 52 -1.18 -13.02 1.24
N ASP A 53 -2.08 -12.12 1.65
CA ASP A 53 -2.70 -11.15 0.75
C ASP A 53 -1.69 -10.02 0.45
N ILE A 54 -0.94 -10.20 -0.64
CA ILE A 54 0.10 -9.31 -1.15
C ILE A 54 -0.46 -8.10 -1.92
N SER A 55 -1.78 -8.04 -2.18
CA SER A 55 -2.38 -7.00 -3.04
C SER A 55 -2.41 -5.59 -2.43
N SER A 56 -2.03 -5.47 -1.15
CA SER A 56 -2.00 -4.19 -0.42
C SER A 56 -0.60 -3.61 -0.20
N ILE A 57 0.45 -4.30 -0.66
CA ILE A 57 1.84 -3.88 -0.46
C ILE A 57 2.44 -3.55 -1.82
N VAL A 58 2.37 -2.26 -2.15
CA VAL A 58 3.20 -1.70 -3.22
C VAL A 58 4.49 -1.24 -2.56
N MET A 59 5.52 -2.07 -2.65
CA MET A 59 6.90 -1.56 -2.53
C MET A 59 7.13 -0.73 -3.78
N LYS A 60 7.04 0.59 -3.61
CA LYS A 60 7.56 1.50 -4.64
C LYS A 60 9.07 1.40 -4.55
N ASP A 61 9.72 1.26 -5.71
CA ASP A 61 11.12 1.65 -5.96
C ASP A 61 11.44 2.83 -5.04
N ASP A 62 12.26 2.59 -4.01
CA ASP A 62 12.58 3.62 -3.02
C ASP A 62 13.56 4.66 -3.58
N SER A 63 13.86 4.53 -4.88
CA SER A 63 14.86 5.29 -5.60
C SER A 63 16.22 5.10 -4.94
N SER A 64 16.51 3.86 -4.56
CA SER A 64 17.79 3.43 -3.99
C SER A 64 18.94 3.83 -4.94
N ILE A 65 18.62 3.86 -6.24
CA ILE A 65 19.37 4.39 -7.37
C ILE A 65 18.89 5.82 -7.70
N GLN A 66 18.92 6.73 -6.73
CA GLN A 66 19.13 8.13 -7.07
C GLN A 66 20.63 8.34 -6.93
N PRO A 67 21.28 9.03 -7.88
CA PRO A 67 22.66 9.42 -7.71
C PRO A 67 22.69 10.26 -6.43
N ASP A 68 23.27 9.69 -5.38
CA ASP A 68 23.68 10.51 -4.26
C ASP A 68 24.64 11.56 -4.88
N ASP A 69 24.43 12.84 -4.52
CA ASP A 69 25.18 14.01 -5.01
C ASP A 69 26.70 13.93 -4.70
N ASP A 70 27.18 12.79 -4.19
CA ASP A 70 28.53 12.38 -3.91
C ASP A 70 29.04 11.23 -4.82
N GLY A 71 28.65 11.24 -6.09
CA GLY A 71 29.60 11.17 -7.22
C GLY A 71 30.56 9.98 -7.32
N TYR A 72 30.19 8.77 -6.89
CA TYR A 72 30.97 7.56 -7.21
C TYR A 72 30.43 6.91 -8.49
N ARG A 73 31.34 6.65 -9.42
CA ARG A 73 31.08 6.32 -10.82
C ARG A 73 31.82 5.04 -11.15
N ASP A 74 31.12 3.97 -11.49
CA ASP A 74 31.78 2.74 -11.95
C ASP A 74 32.43 3.04 -13.31
N THR A 75 33.78 3.02 -13.30
CA THR A 75 34.59 3.28 -14.48
C THR A 75 34.27 2.26 -15.56
N CYS A 76 34.04 2.74 -16.78
CA CYS A 76 33.77 1.88 -17.91
C CYS A 76 35.03 1.07 -18.26
N ASP A 77 34.99 -0.24 -18.04
CA ASP A 77 36.12 -1.15 -18.27
C ASP A 77 36.60 -1.11 -19.73
N SER A 78 35.68 -0.96 -20.69
CA SER A 78 36.01 -0.91 -22.11
C SER A 78 36.95 0.25 -22.47
N CYS A 79 36.78 1.41 -21.83
CA CYS A 79 37.63 2.58 -22.04
C CYS A 79 38.53 2.92 -20.85
N GLY A 80 38.64 2.04 -19.85
CA GLY A 80 39.43 2.25 -18.65
C GLY A 80 39.05 3.48 -17.82
N GLY A 81 37.84 4.01 -17.99
CA GLY A 81 37.39 5.23 -17.32
C GLY A 81 37.45 6.53 -18.14
N ASP A 82 38.09 6.52 -19.31
CA ASP A 82 38.39 7.75 -20.07
C ASP A 82 37.19 8.29 -20.87
N GLY A 83 36.23 7.41 -21.20
CA GLY A 83 35.04 7.75 -21.99
C GLY A 83 35.27 7.86 -23.49
N TYR A 84 36.52 7.82 -23.93
CA TYR A 84 36.89 7.99 -25.31
C TYR A 84 38.02 7.03 -25.70
N TYR A 85 38.04 6.65 -26.97
CA TYR A 85 39.21 6.02 -27.59
C TYR A 85 39.96 7.05 -28.40
N SER A 86 41.29 6.92 -28.46
CA SER A 86 42.09 7.67 -29.44
C SER A 86 41.59 7.32 -30.84
N CYS A 87 41.31 8.33 -31.65
CA CYS A 87 40.87 8.10 -33.02
C CYS A 87 42.04 7.48 -33.81
N GLU A 88 41.87 6.23 -34.27
CA GLU A 88 42.92 5.49 -34.96
C GLU A 88 43.32 6.17 -36.29
N ASP A 89 42.34 6.71 -37.02
CA ASP A 89 42.55 7.32 -38.34
C ASP A 89 43.47 8.56 -38.31
N CYS A 90 43.49 9.29 -37.20
CA CYS A 90 44.39 10.45 -37.03
C CYS A 90 45.43 10.24 -35.92
N GLY A 91 45.51 9.02 -35.35
CA GLY A 91 46.42 8.69 -34.24
C GLY A 91 46.26 9.60 -33.02
N GLY A 92 45.06 10.13 -32.76
CA GLY A 92 44.80 11.02 -31.64
C GLY A 92 44.94 12.53 -31.92
N SER A 93 45.40 12.92 -33.12
CA SER A 93 45.76 14.31 -33.41
C SER A 93 44.59 15.21 -33.84
N GLY A 94 43.46 14.62 -34.25
CA GLY A 94 42.32 15.33 -34.81
C GLY A 94 42.49 15.76 -36.26
N GLU A 95 43.69 15.63 -36.82
CA GLU A 95 44.02 16.04 -38.18
C GLU A 95 44.63 14.87 -38.95
N VAL A 96 44.25 14.73 -40.21
CA VAL A 96 44.95 13.83 -41.14
C VAL A 96 45.81 14.68 -42.05
N SER A 97 47.11 14.39 -42.07
CA SER A 97 48.05 15.07 -42.96
C SER A 97 48.34 14.18 -44.16
N PHE A 98 48.14 14.70 -45.36
CA PHE A 98 48.59 14.06 -46.58
C PHE A 98 49.60 14.95 -47.31
N GLU A 99 50.48 14.31 -48.06
CA GLU A 99 51.46 15.02 -48.86
C GLU A 99 50.74 15.93 -49.86
N CYS A 100 51.13 17.20 -49.89
CA CYS A 100 50.57 18.15 -50.83
C CYS A 100 50.90 17.68 -52.25
N GLY A 101 49.88 17.30 -53.04
CA GLY A 101 50.09 16.75 -54.39
C GLY A 101 50.72 17.73 -55.38
N ILE A 102 50.68 19.04 -55.08
CA ILE A 102 51.25 20.10 -55.92
C ILE A 102 52.77 20.19 -55.73
N CYS A 103 53.26 20.23 -54.49
CA CYS A 103 54.70 20.26 -54.20
C CYS A 103 55.30 18.87 -53.90
N GLN A 104 54.48 17.81 -53.94
CA GLN A 104 54.84 16.42 -53.64
C GLN A 104 55.54 16.26 -52.28
N GLY A 105 55.05 16.97 -51.26
CA GLY A 105 55.63 16.90 -49.92
C GLY A 105 56.77 17.88 -49.64
N ASN A 106 57.29 18.59 -50.65
CA ASN A 106 58.51 19.40 -50.49
C ASN A 106 58.29 20.78 -49.86
N GLY A 107 57.06 21.27 -49.80
CA GLY A 107 56.73 22.60 -49.24
C GLY A 107 56.91 23.76 -50.20
N TYR A 108 57.74 23.59 -51.23
CA TYR A 108 58.05 24.62 -52.21
C TYR A 108 57.67 24.18 -53.63
N VAL A 109 57.31 25.15 -54.46
CA VAL A 109 57.16 24.97 -55.91
C VAL A 109 58.13 25.90 -56.62
N ILE A 110 58.59 25.49 -57.80
CA ILE A 110 59.42 26.34 -58.65
C ILE A 110 58.56 27.53 -59.04
N ALA A 111 59.06 28.73 -58.74
CA ALA A 111 58.42 29.95 -59.17
C ALA A 111 58.77 30.16 -60.64
N ASP A 112 57.97 29.62 -61.55
CA ASP A 112 57.97 30.06 -62.96
C ASP A 112 57.48 31.51 -62.99
N CYS A 113 58.38 32.44 -62.68
CA CYS A 113 58.09 33.84 -62.51
C CYS A 113 58.26 34.54 -63.85
N GLU A 114 57.21 34.52 -64.67
CA GLU A 114 57.18 35.22 -65.98
C GLU A 114 57.55 36.71 -65.85
N TYR A 115 57.40 37.31 -64.66
CA TYR A 115 57.73 38.70 -64.41
C TYR A 115 59.24 38.99 -64.34
N CYS A 116 60.06 38.03 -63.90
CA CYS A 116 61.53 38.12 -63.93
C CYS A 116 62.20 37.09 -64.86
N ASN A 117 61.42 36.28 -65.59
CA ASN A 117 61.90 35.12 -66.34
C ASN A 117 62.85 34.23 -65.52
N ASP A 118 62.46 33.99 -64.26
CA ASP A 118 63.19 33.12 -63.32
C ASP A 118 64.57 33.62 -62.87
N ASP A 119 64.98 34.84 -63.26
CA ASP A 119 66.26 35.44 -62.84
C ASP A 119 66.27 35.95 -61.39
N GLY A 120 65.13 35.89 -60.68
CA GLY A 120 64.96 36.40 -59.31
C GLY A 120 65.05 37.93 -59.16
N LYS A 121 65.57 38.66 -60.15
CA LYS A 121 65.79 40.10 -60.10
C LYS A 121 65.14 40.82 -61.27
N VAL A 122 64.68 42.05 -61.04
CA VAL A 122 64.17 42.93 -62.09
C VAL A 122 64.88 44.27 -62.08
N LYS A 123 65.02 44.90 -63.25
CA LYS A 123 65.65 46.22 -63.33
C LYS A 123 64.90 47.22 -62.45
N CYS A 124 65.65 47.99 -61.66
CA CYS A 124 65.05 49.03 -60.84
C CYS A 124 64.33 50.05 -61.73
N LYS A 125 63.00 50.11 -61.64
CA LYS A 125 62.18 51.00 -62.48
C LYS A 125 62.46 52.49 -62.25
N LYS A 126 63.01 52.86 -61.08
CA LYS A 126 63.31 54.26 -60.78
C LYS A 126 64.52 54.76 -61.58
N CYS A 127 65.60 53.98 -61.61
CA CYS A 127 66.81 54.33 -62.36
C CYS A 127 66.89 53.65 -63.74
N ASN A 128 65.91 52.84 -64.13
CA ASN A 128 65.93 51.99 -65.33
C ASN A 128 67.20 51.12 -65.46
N GLY A 129 67.79 50.73 -64.32
CA GLY A 129 69.00 49.92 -64.28
C GLY A 129 70.30 50.69 -64.48
N THR A 130 70.33 52.01 -64.23
CA THR A 130 71.59 52.78 -64.22
C THR A 130 72.24 52.87 -62.84
N GLY A 131 71.51 52.55 -61.76
CA GLY A 131 72.00 52.69 -60.39
C GLY A 131 72.07 54.13 -59.87
N GLU A 132 71.87 55.12 -60.74
CA GLU A 132 71.92 56.56 -60.41
C GLU A 132 70.50 57.15 -60.27
N ASP A 133 70.29 58.08 -59.33
CA ASP A 133 68.99 58.75 -59.18
C ASP A 133 68.78 59.73 -60.35
N PRO A 134 67.76 59.55 -61.22
CA PRO A 134 67.56 60.43 -62.39
C PRO A 134 67.28 61.89 -62.03
N GLU A 135 66.89 62.14 -60.78
CA GLU A 135 66.59 63.48 -60.24
C GLU A 135 67.68 63.97 -59.26
N GLY A 136 68.75 63.18 -59.07
CA GLY A 136 69.84 63.46 -58.13
C GLY A 136 70.69 64.66 -58.55
N GLN A 137 71.10 65.48 -57.58
CA GLN A 137 72.03 66.58 -57.83
C GLN A 137 73.44 66.04 -58.08
N LEU A 138 74.22 66.74 -58.92
CA LEU A 138 75.64 66.45 -59.11
C LEU A 138 76.38 66.70 -57.78
N MET A 139 77.01 65.64 -57.27
CA MET A 139 77.88 65.71 -56.11
C MET A 139 79.14 66.51 -56.44
N LEU A 140 79.79 67.06 -55.41
CA LEU A 140 80.98 67.91 -55.54
C LEU A 140 82.17 67.22 -56.24
N ASP A 141 82.17 65.89 -56.35
CA ASP A 141 83.19 65.09 -57.04
C ASP A 141 82.82 64.73 -58.50
N GLY A 142 81.68 65.25 -59.01
CA GLY A 142 81.22 65.05 -60.37
C GLY A 142 80.40 63.79 -60.61
N LYS A 143 80.00 63.05 -59.55
CA LYS A 143 79.12 61.87 -59.64
C LYS A 143 77.66 62.22 -59.34
N VAL A 144 76.72 61.47 -59.90
CA VAL A 144 75.29 61.60 -59.58
C VAL A 144 74.98 60.76 -58.32
N GLU A 145 74.09 61.23 -57.45
CA GLU A 145 73.70 60.49 -56.26
C GLU A 145 73.16 59.07 -56.60
N PRO A 146 73.53 58.03 -55.83
CA PRO A 146 73.07 56.68 -56.09
C PRO A 146 71.56 56.58 -55.85
N CYS A 147 70.88 55.77 -56.67
CA CYS A 147 69.44 55.59 -56.59
C CYS A 147 69.05 54.92 -55.27
N HIS A 148 68.45 55.69 -54.36
CA HIS A 148 68.03 55.22 -53.03
C HIS A 148 66.99 54.07 -53.03
N LYS A 149 66.43 53.70 -54.19
CA LYS A 149 65.48 52.59 -54.28
C LYS A 149 66.17 51.23 -54.54
N CYS A 150 67.36 51.24 -55.13
CA CYS A 150 68.15 50.04 -55.35
C CYS A 150 69.56 50.16 -54.75
N ASP A 151 69.79 51.18 -53.92
CA ASP A 151 71.05 51.53 -53.28
C ASP A 151 72.29 51.54 -54.22
N GLY A 152 72.06 51.81 -55.51
CA GLY A 152 73.10 51.83 -56.54
C GLY A 152 73.29 50.52 -57.32
N GLU A 153 72.62 49.42 -56.96
CA GLU A 153 72.86 48.06 -57.48
C GLU A 153 72.20 47.75 -58.84
N GLU A 154 71.60 48.75 -59.51
CA GLU A 154 70.88 48.67 -60.80
C GLU A 154 69.63 47.75 -60.83
N TRP A 155 69.61 46.68 -60.05
CA TRP A 155 68.59 45.65 -59.97
C TRP A 155 68.01 45.63 -58.57
N VAL A 156 66.73 45.27 -58.48
CA VAL A 156 66.06 44.98 -57.22
C VAL A 156 65.51 43.57 -57.28
N ASP A 157 65.38 42.94 -56.12
CA ASP A 157 64.76 41.64 -56.03
C ASP A 157 63.35 41.71 -56.62
N CYS A 158 62.99 40.65 -57.35
CA CYS A 158 61.72 40.58 -58.05
C CYS A 158 60.59 40.72 -57.02
N PRO A 159 59.72 41.72 -57.09
CA PRO A 159 58.71 41.96 -56.05
C PRO A 159 57.64 40.85 -55.96
N ILE A 160 57.71 39.82 -56.81
CA ILE A 160 56.80 38.67 -56.81
C ILE A 160 57.46 37.43 -56.19
N CYS A 161 58.74 37.17 -56.44
CA CYS A 161 59.46 36.01 -55.86
C CYS A 161 60.58 36.40 -54.87
N ASP A 162 60.76 37.69 -54.62
CA ASP A 162 61.75 38.30 -53.72
C ASP A 162 63.20 37.83 -53.92
N GLY A 163 63.56 37.44 -55.15
CA GLY A 163 64.90 36.93 -55.44
C GLY A 163 65.07 35.43 -55.30
N GLU A 164 64.03 34.70 -54.87
CA GLU A 164 64.12 33.26 -54.62
C GLU A 164 63.63 32.41 -55.80
N GLU A 165 64.37 31.34 -56.09
CA GLU A 165 64.07 30.33 -57.13
C GLU A 165 62.89 29.42 -56.70
N TRP A 166 62.57 29.40 -55.41
CA TRP A 166 61.56 28.57 -54.79
C TRP A 166 60.63 29.47 -53.98
N VAL A 167 59.33 29.36 -54.22
CA VAL A 167 58.32 30.03 -53.40
C VAL A 167 57.57 28.99 -52.59
N ASP A 168 57.12 29.40 -51.40
CA ASP A 168 56.22 28.61 -50.57
C ASP A 168 55.02 28.15 -51.41
N CYS A 169 54.74 26.86 -51.38
CA CYS A 169 53.62 26.31 -52.13
C CYS A 169 52.32 26.93 -51.61
N PRO A 170 51.55 27.68 -52.42
CA PRO A 170 50.42 28.49 -51.95
C PRO A 170 49.21 27.66 -51.49
N ILE A 171 49.31 26.32 -51.58
CA ILE A 171 48.27 25.39 -51.16
C ILE A 171 48.58 24.81 -49.77
N CYS A 172 49.86 24.68 -49.40
CA CYS A 172 50.27 24.21 -48.08
C CYS A 172 51.11 25.23 -47.30
N ASP A 173 51.20 26.46 -47.81
CA ASP A 173 51.93 27.61 -47.25
C ASP A 173 53.34 27.24 -46.76
N GLY A 174 54.09 26.49 -47.57
CA GLY A 174 55.46 26.09 -47.24
C GLY A 174 55.60 24.79 -46.45
N GLU A 175 54.52 24.22 -45.88
CA GLU A 175 54.62 23.06 -44.96
C GLU A 175 54.81 21.70 -45.66
N GLY A 176 54.55 21.63 -46.97
CA GLY A 176 54.63 20.40 -47.75
C GLY A 176 53.49 19.41 -47.53
N LYS A 177 52.65 19.64 -46.52
CA LYS A 177 51.50 18.81 -46.17
C LYS A 177 50.24 19.65 -46.09
N ILE A 178 49.13 19.07 -46.53
CA ILE A 178 47.81 19.66 -46.32
C ILE A 178 47.21 18.92 -45.13
N ARG A 179 46.73 19.69 -44.15
CA ARG A 179 46.06 19.15 -42.97
C ARG A 179 44.58 19.35 -43.14
N GLU A 180 43.84 18.25 -43.05
CA GLU A 180 42.40 18.29 -43.02
C GLU A 180 41.89 17.78 -41.68
N ARG A 181 40.75 18.33 -41.28
CA ARG A 181 40.01 17.88 -40.12
C ARG A 181 39.65 16.40 -40.33
N CYS A 182 40.05 15.54 -39.41
CA CYS A 182 39.74 14.11 -39.49
C CYS A 182 38.21 13.94 -39.43
N SER A 183 37.62 13.37 -40.47
CA SER A 183 36.16 13.21 -40.58
C SER A 183 35.60 12.20 -39.57
N THR A 184 36.40 11.20 -39.17
CA THR A 184 35.99 10.14 -38.23
C THR A 184 35.78 10.66 -36.80
N CYS A 185 36.63 11.58 -36.34
CA CYS A 185 36.48 12.22 -35.03
C CYS A 185 36.02 13.67 -35.12
N ASP A 186 35.67 14.12 -36.32
CA ASP A 186 35.36 15.50 -36.66
C ASP A 186 36.34 16.48 -35.98
N GLY A 187 37.65 16.25 -36.14
CA GLY A 187 38.69 17.14 -35.60
C GLY A 187 39.05 16.99 -34.12
N GLU A 188 38.33 16.19 -33.34
CA GLU A 188 38.52 16.10 -31.88
C GLU A 188 39.67 15.18 -31.45
N GLY A 189 40.23 14.39 -32.37
CA GLY A 189 41.29 13.41 -32.09
C GLY A 189 40.84 12.18 -31.32
N ARG A 190 39.58 12.11 -30.92
CA ARG A 190 39.03 11.03 -30.10
C ARG A 190 37.62 10.67 -30.54
N VAL A 191 37.26 9.40 -30.40
CA VAL A 191 35.91 8.89 -30.68
C VAL A 191 35.25 8.47 -29.37
N GLY A 192 33.96 8.75 -29.22
CA GLY A 192 33.21 8.39 -28.01
C GLY A 192 33.19 6.88 -27.82
N CYS A 193 33.43 6.42 -26.59
CA CYS A 193 33.22 5.03 -26.24
C CYS A 193 31.72 4.73 -26.31
N GLU A 194 31.32 3.85 -27.23
CA GLU A 194 29.91 3.51 -27.46
C GLU A 194 29.25 2.91 -26.21
N ASP A 195 30.00 2.09 -25.46
CA ASP A 195 29.49 1.39 -24.27
C ASP A 195 29.04 2.33 -23.15
N CYS A 196 29.72 3.47 -22.95
CA CYS A 196 29.35 4.46 -21.94
C CYS A 196 28.77 5.76 -22.53
N GLY A 197 28.56 5.80 -23.85
CA GLY A 197 28.10 6.99 -24.58
C GLY A 197 29.03 8.20 -24.41
N GLY A 198 30.35 7.99 -24.34
CA GLY A 198 31.32 9.08 -24.20
C GLY A 198 31.60 9.53 -22.76
N ARG A 199 31.00 8.90 -21.74
CA ARG A 199 31.04 9.41 -20.35
C ARG A 199 32.23 8.91 -19.53
N GLY A 200 32.77 7.73 -19.84
CA GLY A 200 33.86 7.10 -19.09
C GLY A 200 33.40 6.34 -17.84
N TYR A 201 32.12 6.42 -17.53
CA TYR A 201 31.53 5.72 -16.40
C TYR A 201 30.06 5.44 -16.67
N PHE A 202 29.52 4.47 -15.94
CA PHE A 202 28.10 4.22 -15.87
C PHE A 202 27.51 5.05 -14.72
N THR A 203 26.42 5.76 -14.98
CA THR A 203 25.56 6.31 -13.93
C THR A 203 24.60 5.20 -13.52
N ASP A 204 24.60 4.84 -12.24
CA ASP A 204 23.57 3.95 -11.68
C ASP A 204 22.21 4.60 -12.02
N GLY A 205 21.45 3.95 -12.91
CA GLY A 205 20.17 4.44 -13.45
C GLY A 205 20.11 4.59 -14.98
N ASP A 206 21.24 4.71 -15.68
CA ASP A 206 21.28 4.82 -17.15
C ASP A 206 21.68 3.52 -17.87
N ASP A 207 22.15 2.52 -17.12
CA ASP A 207 22.44 1.21 -17.69
C ASP A 207 21.17 0.36 -17.70
N PRO A 208 20.60 0.05 -18.88
CA PRO A 208 19.37 -0.71 -18.99
C PRO A 208 19.48 -2.15 -18.45
N ARG A 209 20.71 -2.62 -18.17
CA ARG A 209 20.99 -3.93 -17.56
C ARG A 209 20.81 -3.95 -16.05
N THR A 210 20.79 -2.79 -15.40
CA THR A 210 20.63 -2.69 -13.93
C THR A 210 19.17 -2.89 -13.53
N PHE A 211 18.96 -3.53 -12.37
CA PHE A 211 17.63 -3.80 -11.85
C PHE A 211 17.58 -3.72 -10.32
N GLU A 212 16.37 -3.46 -9.82
CA GLU A 212 15.98 -3.58 -8.42
C GLU A 212 14.73 -4.47 -8.39
N TRP A 213 14.85 -5.66 -7.78
CA TRP A 213 13.77 -6.63 -7.71
C TRP A 213 13.48 -7.00 -6.27
N ALA A 214 12.21 -6.86 -5.87
CA ALA A 214 11.74 -7.17 -4.53
C ALA A 214 11.00 -8.52 -4.50
N SER A 215 11.31 -9.34 -3.50
CA SER A 215 10.60 -10.58 -3.27
C SER A 215 9.21 -10.35 -2.67
N PRO A 216 8.29 -11.32 -2.83
CA PRO A 216 7.11 -11.36 -1.99
C PRO A 216 7.48 -11.45 -0.51
N ILE A 217 6.57 -11.00 0.35
CA ILE A 217 6.71 -11.15 1.80
C ILE A 217 6.29 -12.57 2.18
N MET A 218 7.11 -13.23 2.98
CA MET A 218 6.97 -14.64 3.36
C MET A 218 7.13 -14.81 4.87
N ASN A 219 6.42 -15.76 5.49
CA ASN A 219 6.69 -16.12 6.88
C ASN A 219 8.08 -16.74 7.03
N ILE A 220 8.76 -16.49 8.15
CA ILE A 220 10.08 -17.08 8.44
C ILE A 220 9.89 -18.54 8.88
N ASN A 221 9.91 -19.46 7.91
CA ASN A 221 9.89 -20.90 8.15
C ASN A 221 10.81 -21.63 7.16
N TYR A 222 11.10 -22.90 7.43
CA TYR A 222 12.05 -23.67 6.63
C TYR A 222 11.62 -23.82 5.16
N LYS A 223 10.30 -23.90 4.89
CA LYS A 223 9.76 -24.04 3.53
C LYS A 223 10.08 -22.79 2.73
N ASN A 224 9.73 -21.63 3.25
CA ASN A 224 9.96 -20.34 2.59
C ASN A 224 11.46 -20.03 2.48
N LEU A 225 12.25 -20.30 3.52
CA LEU A 225 13.71 -20.17 3.44
C LEU A 225 14.31 -21.09 2.36
N SER A 226 13.81 -22.33 2.24
CA SER A 226 14.24 -23.23 1.17
C SER A 226 13.85 -22.73 -0.21
N THR A 227 12.64 -22.14 -0.35
CA THR A 227 12.21 -21.51 -1.59
C THR A 227 13.15 -20.38 -2.00
N VAL A 228 13.50 -19.49 -1.07
CA VAL A 228 14.41 -18.37 -1.35
C VAL A 228 15.82 -18.86 -1.70
N ILE A 229 16.34 -19.86 -0.99
CA ILE A 229 17.64 -20.46 -1.30
C ILE A 229 17.64 -21.04 -2.73
N ASN A 230 16.55 -21.72 -3.12
CA ASN A 230 16.43 -22.29 -4.46
C ASN A 230 16.27 -21.22 -5.54
N PHE A 231 15.53 -20.15 -5.27
CA PHE A 231 15.42 -18.99 -6.15
C PHE A 231 16.80 -18.38 -6.43
N LEU A 232 17.56 -18.04 -5.38
CA LEU A 232 18.89 -17.44 -5.51
C LEU A 232 19.87 -18.39 -6.23
N HIS A 233 19.77 -19.69 -5.98
CA HIS A 233 20.55 -20.69 -6.71
C HIS A 233 20.27 -20.71 -8.21
N GLN A 234 19.00 -20.52 -8.60
CA GLN A 234 18.62 -20.43 -10.01
C GLN A 234 19.07 -19.13 -10.65
N CYS A 235 19.02 -18.01 -9.91
CA CYS A 235 19.56 -16.72 -10.37
C CYS A 235 21.03 -16.87 -10.79
N MET A 236 21.84 -17.54 -9.95
CA MET A 236 23.25 -17.76 -10.23
C MET A 236 23.53 -18.74 -11.37
N LYS A 237 22.71 -19.79 -11.51
CA LYS A 237 23.01 -20.87 -12.46
C LYS A 237 22.51 -20.61 -13.87
N ASN A 238 21.36 -19.95 -13.98
CA ASN A 238 20.56 -20.00 -15.19
C ASN A 238 20.18 -18.62 -15.74
N LYS A 239 20.47 -17.53 -15.01
CA LYS A 239 19.96 -16.20 -15.34
C LYS A 239 21.03 -15.10 -15.43
N ASN A 240 22.31 -15.46 -15.30
CA ASN A 240 23.45 -14.53 -15.37
C ASN A 240 23.24 -13.23 -14.56
N ILE A 241 22.68 -13.37 -13.37
CA ILE A 241 22.36 -12.24 -12.50
C ILE A 241 23.47 -12.02 -11.48
N ASN A 242 23.95 -10.78 -11.42
CA ASN A 242 24.94 -10.31 -10.46
C ASN A 242 24.33 -9.24 -9.55
N THR A 243 24.86 -9.09 -8.35
CA THR A 243 24.50 -8.08 -7.34
C THR A 243 25.54 -6.97 -7.27
N ASN A 244 25.08 -5.72 -7.16
CA ASN A 244 25.94 -4.53 -7.06
C ASN A 244 26.58 -4.35 -5.67
N ASN A 245 27.50 -3.39 -5.58
CA ASN A 245 28.24 -3.08 -4.35
C ASN A 245 27.52 -2.05 -3.44
N SER A 246 26.56 -1.29 -3.99
CA SER A 246 25.79 -0.26 -3.29
C SER A 246 24.71 -0.87 -2.40
N CYS A 247 23.86 -1.75 -2.91
CA CYS A 247 22.76 -2.35 -2.15
C CYS A 247 22.76 -3.89 -2.20
N GLY A 248 23.11 -4.48 -3.35
CA GLY A 248 23.40 -5.89 -3.56
C GLY A 248 22.25 -6.82 -3.20
N PHE A 249 22.25 -7.31 -1.96
CA PHE A 249 21.17 -8.12 -1.40
C PHE A 249 20.88 -7.62 0.01
N HIS A 250 19.63 -7.28 0.30
CA HIS A 250 19.24 -6.87 1.64
C HIS A 250 17.90 -7.46 2.05
N ILE A 251 17.70 -7.62 3.35
CA ILE A 251 16.54 -8.33 3.91
C ILE A 251 15.71 -7.37 4.73
N HIS A 252 14.39 -7.40 4.49
CA HIS A 252 13.40 -6.74 5.32
C HIS A 252 12.79 -7.77 6.26
N ILE A 253 12.97 -7.57 7.55
CA ILE A 253 12.37 -8.40 8.60
C ILE A 253 11.10 -7.69 9.07
N GLY A 254 9.97 -8.34 8.85
CA GLY A 254 8.66 -7.93 9.34
C GLY A 254 8.33 -8.63 10.65
N PHE A 255 7.70 -7.88 11.55
CA PHE A 255 7.44 -8.32 12.90
C PHE A 255 5.93 -8.38 13.19
N PRO A 256 5.45 -9.36 13.96
CA PRO A 256 4.04 -9.44 14.33
C PRO A 256 3.67 -8.33 15.30
N ASP A 257 2.87 -7.36 14.85
CA ASP A 257 2.08 -6.37 15.62
C ASP A 257 2.76 -5.60 16.77
N LYS A 258 4.09 -5.74 16.97
CA LYS A 258 4.77 -5.33 18.21
C LYS A 258 6.04 -4.49 18.01
N LEU A 259 6.51 -4.31 16.79
CA LEU A 259 7.84 -3.74 16.51
C LEU A 259 7.76 -2.67 15.43
N ASN A 260 7.05 -1.59 15.75
CA ASN A 260 6.86 -0.43 14.86
C ASN A 260 7.33 0.86 15.53
N SER A 261 8.43 0.78 16.29
CA SER A 261 8.93 1.95 17.00
C SER A 261 10.45 2.08 16.85
N HIS A 262 10.91 3.32 16.67
CA HIS A 262 12.34 3.63 16.75
C HIS A 262 12.99 3.10 18.05
N ILE A 263 12.23 2.92 19.14
CA ILE A 263 12.77 2.36 20.38
C ILE A 263 13.18 0.90 20.19
N ASP A 264 12.45 0.11 19.41
CA ASP A 264 12.81 -1.29 19.26
C ASP A 264 14.05 -1.50 18.40
N ARG A 265 14.20 -0.74 17.30
CA ARG A 265 15.46 -0.72 16.54
C ARG A 265 16.60 -0.30 17.45
N LEU A 266 16.44 0.79 18.21
CA LEU A 266 17.45 1.22 19.18
C LEU A 266 17.77 0.12 20.20
N TRP A 267 16.75 -0.59 20.68
CA TRP A 267 16.92 -1.69 21.62
C TRP A 267 17.72 -2.85 21.03
N ILE A 268 17.48 -3.20 19.76
CA ILE A 268 18.27 -4.19 19.01
C ILE A 268 19.72 -3.71 18.87
N LEU A 269 19.94 -2.44 18.51
CA LEU A 269 21.28 -1.88 18.35
C LEU A 269 22.06 -1.83 19.68
N ILE A 270 21.40 -1.49 20.79
CA ILE A 270 21.97 -1.54 22.14
C ILE A 270 22.41 -2.97 22.47
N ASN A 271 21.53 -3.95 22.23
CA ASN A 271 21.84 -5.35 22.50
C ASN A 271 22.98 -5.87 21.60
N LEU A 272 23.08 -5.42 20.35
CA LEU A 272 24.20 -5.74 19.47
C LEU A 272 25.51 -5.09 19.97
N ALA A 273 25.46 -3.84 20.42
CA ALA A 273 26.63 -3.15 20.98
C ALA A 273 27.19 -3.83 22.24
N ILE A 274 26.31 -4.52 23.00
CA ILE A 274 26.70 -5.26 24.22
C ILE A 274 27.12 -6.70 23.87
N ASN A 275 26.42 -7.37 22.96
CA ASN A 275 26.66 -8.76 22.60
C ASN A 275 27.62 -8.88 21.40
N LYS A 276 28.92 -8.89 21.70
CA LYS A 276 29.99 -8.98 20.70
C LYS A 276 29.92 -10.22 19.82
N GLU A 277 29.53 -11.36 20.38
CA GLU A 277 29.42 -12.62 19.62
C GLU A 277 28.33 -12.52 18.54
N MET A 278 27.14 -12.06 18.91
CA MET A 278 26.06 -11.85 17.95
C MET A 278 26.43 -10.76 16.92
N PHE A 279 27.02 -9.66 17.38
CA PHE A 279 27.46 -8.58 16.51
C PHE A 279 28.46 -9.09 15.45
N GLU A 280 29.49 -9.82 15.83
CA GLU A 280 30.45 -10.40 14.89
C GLU A 280 29.81 -11.38 13.91
N SER A 281 28.82 -12.16 14.37
CA SER A 281 28.12 -13.14 13.52
C SER A 281 27.34 -12.51 12.36
N ILE A 282 26.84 -11.29 12.53
CA ILE A 282 26.07 -10.55 11.51
C ILE A 282 26.92 -9.62 10.64
N LEU A 283 28.25 -9.63 10.78
CA LEU A 283 29.15 -8.82 9.95
C LEU A 283 29.78 -9.62 8.81
N LYS A 284 29.96 -10.93 8.97
CA LYS A 284 30.61 -11.77 7.95
C LYS A 284 30.28 -13.25 8.08
N TYR A 285 30.35 -13.98 6.96
CA TYR A 285 30.30 -15.43 6.94
C TYR A 285 31.11 -16.03 5.78
N LYS A 286 32.08 -16.91 6.11
CA LYS A 286 32.92 -17.64 5.14
C LYS A 286 33.49 -16.77 4.00
N GLY A 287 34.00 -15.58 4.35
CA GLY A 287 34.61 -14.63 3.41
C GLY A 287 33.62 -13.67 2.75
N MET A 288 32.31 -13.82 2.97
CA MET A 288 31.32 -12.80 2.61
C MET A 288 31.28 -11.73 3.70
N GLU A 289 31.47 -10.48 3.34
CA GLU A 289 31.30 -9.33 4.22
C GLU A 289 29.92 -8.72 4.03
N PHE A 290 29.28 -8.36 5.14
CA PHE A 290 27.93 -7.78 5.16
C PHE A 290 27.94 -6.29 5.50
N PHE A 291 29.14 -5.73 5.74
CA PHE A 291 29.32 -4.31 6.07
C PHE A 291 30.17 -3.62 5.00
N ASN A 292 29.93 -2.34 4.81
CA ASN A 292 30.70 -1.49 3.92
C ASN A 292 30.71 -0.07 4.52
N ARG A 293 31.85 0.62 4.53
CA ARG A 293 31.96 1.95 5.16
C ARG A 293 31.01 2.98 4.52
N THR A 294 30.72 2.82 3.24
CA THR A 294 29.87 3.72 2.46
C THR A 294 28.41 3.29 2.54
N TYR A 295 28.11 2.02 2.20
CA TYR A 295 26.72 1.59 1.96
C TYR A 295 26.11 0.66 3.03
N ALA A 296 26.90 0.26 4.04
CA ALA A 296 26.44 -0.45 5.24
C ALA A 296 27.28 -0.09 6.49
N PRO A 297 27.47 1.20 6.85
CA PRO A 297 28.24 1.58 8.01
C PRO A 297 27.71 0.98 9.32
N ILE A 298 28.66 0.66 10.20
CA ILE A 298 28.44 0.15 11.56
C ILE A 298 28.61 1.25 12.64
N HIS A 299 28.75 2.51 12.22
CA HIS A 299 29.10 3.63 13.09
C HIS A 299 28.09 3.86 14.22
N GLU A 300 26.80 3.61 13.97
CA GLU A 300 25.77 3.72 15.01
C GLU A 300 25.98 2.74 16.16
N ILE A 301 26.26 1.47 15.85
CA ILE A 301 26.51 0.43 16.85
C ILE A 301 27.77 0.77 17.65
N GLN A 302 28.84 1.20 16.97
CA GLN A 302 30.09 1.61 17.61
C GLN A 302 29.93 2.85 18.51
N ARG A 303 29.08 3.81 18.09
CA ARG A 303 28.73 4.99 18.90
C ARG A 303 27.97 4.57 20.15
N ILE A 304 26.99 3.67 20.02
CA ILE A 304 26.23 3.14 21.15
C ILE A 304 27.15 2.37 22.12
N GLU A 305 28.03 1.50 21.63
CA GLU A 305 29.03 0.80 22.47
C GLU A 305 29.89 1.81 23.24
N SER A 306 30.37 2.86 22.58
CA SER A 306 31.18 3.90 23.20
C SER A 306 30.40 4.69 24.26
N LEU A 307 29.12 4.98 24.03
CA LEU A 307 28.25 5.64 25.02
C LEU A 307 28.09 4.77 26.28
N ILE A 308 27.93 3.46 26.12
CA ILE A 308 27.74 2.53 27.24
C ILE A 308 29.03 2.35 28.05
N TYR A 309 30.17 2.10 27.40
CA TYR A 309 31.40 1.70 28.10
C TYR A 309 32.34 2.87 28.43
N LYS A 310 32.33 3.96 27.65
CA LYS A 310 33.34 5.03 27.77
C LYS A 310 32.80 6.33 28.38
N ASN A 311 31.50 6.58 28.26
CA ASN A 311 30.91 7.85 28.66
C ASN A 311 30.80 8.01 30.20
N ASN A 312 30.76 9.26 30.67
CA ASN A 312 30.54 9.67 32.06
C ASN A 312 29.33 10.62 32.12
N SER A 313 28.28 10.29 31.37
CA SER A 313 27.11 11.17 31.27
C SER A 313 26.08 10.82 32.34
N ASP A 314 25.65 11.85 33.07
CA ASP A 314 24.49 11.77 33.97
C ASP A 314 23.17 11.53 33.22
N ASN A 315 23.18 11.56 31.87
CA ASN A 315 21.99 11.43 31.03
C ASN A 315 22.17 10.44 29.86
N LEU A 316 22.77 9.28 30.15
CA LEU A 316 23.01 8.19 29.19
C LEU A 316 21.76 7.81 28.37
N ASN A 317 20.58 7.72 28.99
CA ASN A 317 19.33 7.35 28.32
C ASN A 317 18.95 8.31 27.18
N LYS A 318 19.16 9.61 27.37
CA LYS A 318 18.92 10.62 26.34
C LYS A 318 19.92 10.51 25.20
N GLU A 319 21.20 10.35 25.51
CA GLU A 319 22.25 10.24 24.49
C GLU A 319 22.12 8.98 23.65
N LEU A 320 21.67 7.87 24.25
CA LEU A 320 21.32 6.65 23.51
C LEU A 320 20.15 6.88 22.55
N ALA A 321 19.11 7.61 22.97
CA ALA A 321 17.99 7.96 22.10
C ALA A 321 18.41 8.84 20.92
N GLU A 322 19.40 9.71 21.10
CA GLU A 322 19.97 10.60 20.07
C GLU A 322 21.06 9.93 19.20
N ALA A 323 21.49 8.72 19.53
CA ALA A 323 22.53 8.01 18.79
C ALA A 323 22.04 7.41 17.46
N VAL A 324 20.72 7.24 17.30
CA VAL A 324 20.12 6.58 16.14
C VAL A 324 19.75 7.61 15.08
N SER A 325 20.24 7.40 13.86
CA SER A 325 19.88 8.19 12.69
C SER A 325 18.85 7.47 11.81
N SER A 326 18.22 8.22 10.90
CA SER A 326 17.41 7.68 9.82
C SER A 326 18.21 7.49 8.51
N ALA A 327 19.55 7.51 8.57
CA ALA A 327 20.38 7.46 7.37
C ALA A 327 20.14 6.17 6.58
N LYS A 328 20.05 6.32 5.25
CA LYS A 328 19.66 5.27 4.29
C LYS A 328 20.57 4.04 4.37
N TYR A 329 21.88 4.26 4.51
CA TYR A 329 22.87 3.21 4.38
C TYR A 329 23.27 2.51 5.68
N ASN A 330 22.60 2.73 6.81
CA ASN A 330 22.99 2.02 8.03
C ASN A 330 22.86 0.50 7.87
N VAL A 331 23.80 -0.26 8.44
CA VAL A 331 23.79 -1.74 8.39
C VAL A 331 22.45 -2.32 8.85
N LEU A 332 21.83 -1.68 9.86
CA LEU A 332 20.48 -1.98 10.33
C LEU A 332 19.68 -0.68 10.37
N ARG A 333 18.69 -0.58 9.48
CA ARG A 333 17.84 0.59 9.32
C ARG A 333 16.39 0.22 9.60
N GLN A 334 15.65 1.18 10.12
CA GLN A 334 14.20 1.07 10.14
C GLN A 334 13.67 1.56 8.80
N HIS A 335 13.10 0.67 8.01
CA HIS A 335 12.54 1.00 6.71
C HIS A 335 11.30 1.89 6.90
N PRO A 336 11.02 2.87 6.01
CA PRO A 336 9.81 3.69 6.09
C PRO A 336 8.50 2.89 6.12
N GLN A 337 8.54 1.67 5.58
CA GLN A 337 7.41 0.73 5.53
C GLN A 337 7.23 -0.07 6.84
N GLY A 338 8.05 0.15 7.87
CA GLY A 338 7.90 -0.48 9.19
C GLY A 338 8.69 -1.78 9.39
N THR A 339 9.46 -2.24 8.41
CA THR A 339 10.34 -3.40 8.54
C THR A 339 11.73 -3.02 9.07
N LEU A 340 12.40 -3.94 9.75
CA LEU A 340 13.84 -3.82 10.01
C LEU A 340 14.60 -4.27 8.78
N GLU A 341 15.22 -3.31 8.12
CA GLU A 341 16.06 -3.51 6.95
C GLU A 341 17.47 -3.86 7.43
N TRP A 342 17.96 -5.03 7.03
CA TRP A 342 19.33 -5.47 7.24
C TRP A 342 20.04 -5.50 5.89
N ARG A 343 21.02 -4.59 5.73
CA ARG A 343 21.90 -4.57 4.56
C ARG A 343 22.72 -5.86 4.57
N GLY A 344 22.42 -6.73 3.61
CA GLY A 344 22.94 -8.09 3.56
C GLY A 344 24.28 -8.19 2.81
N PRO A 345 24.70 -9.41 2.46
CA PRO A 345 25.94 -9.67 1.74
C PRO A 345 26.10 -8.88 0.44
N ARG A 346 27.30 -8.33 0.27
CA ARG A 346 27.74 -7.71 -0.99
C ARG A 346 28.22 -8.77 -1.96
N SER A 347 27.93 -8.57 -3.24
CA SER A 347 28.33 -9.51 -4.30
C SER A 347 27.79 -10.94 -4.05
N PHE A 348 26.63 -11.06 -3.39
CA PHE A 348 26.08 -12.33 -2.90
C PHE A 348 25.87 -13.37 -4.01
N LEU A 349 25.57 -12.90 -5.22
CA LEU A 349 25.41 -13.73 -6.41
C LEU A 349 26.69 -13.83 -7.27
N ASN A 350 27.67 -12.93 -7.08
CA ASN A 350 28.85 -12.80 -7.95
C ASN A 350 29.90 -13.85 -7.56
N GLY A 351 29.87 -15.01 -8.20
CA GLY A 351 30.79 -16.12 -7.91
C GLY A 351 30.45 -16.92 -6.65
N GLY A 352 29.24 -16.75 -6.11
CA GLY A 352 28.75 -17.45 -4.93
C GLY A 352 28.82 -18.97 -5.05
N ARG A 353 29.02 -19.65 -3.93
CA ARG A 353 28.76 -21.10 -3.82
C ARG A 353 27.42 -21.26 -3.12
N ILE A 354 26.55 -22.13 -3.62
CA ILE A 354 25.25 -22.41 -2.97
C ILE A 354 25.39 -22.75 -1.48
N GLU A 355 26.51 -23.36 -1.07
CA GLU A 355 26.79 -23.66 0.33
C GLU A 355 27.02 -22.42 1.20
N ASN A 356 27.48 -21.32 0.61
CA ASN A 356 27.60 -20.04 1.29
C ASN A 356 26.22 -19.39 1.46
N ILE A 357 25.35 -19.44 0.44
CA ILE A 357 23.96 -18.94 0.51
C ILE A 357 23.15 -19.71 1.55
N LYS A 358 23.17 -21.05 1.48
CA LYS A 358 22.57 -21.92 2.50
C LYS A 358 23.10 -21.60 3.89
N GLY A 359 24.42 -21.44 3.99
CA GLY A 359 25.09 -21.11 5.23
C GLY A 359 24.64 -19.76 5.80
N PHE A 360 24.52 -18.72 4.98
CA PHE A 360 23.99 -17.43 5.39
C PHE A 360 22.60 -17.55 5.99
N PHE A 361 21.64 -18.17 5.29
CA PHE A 361 20.27 -18.31 5.80
C PHE A 361 20.19 -19.15 7.07
N LEU A 362 20.90 -20.28 7.12
CA LEU A 362 20.77 -21.26 8.22
C LEU A 362 21.68 -20.99 9.42
N LYS A 363 22.81 -20.30 9.23
CA LYS A 363 23.82 -20.05 10.27
C LYS A 363 23.93 -18.60 10.68
N VAL A 364 23.39 -17.67 9.90
CA VAL A 364 23.40 -16.25 10.24
C VAL A 364 21.99 -15.70 10.37
N PHE A 365 21.22 -15.65 9.28
CA PHE A 365 19.91 -15.01 9.27
C PHE A 365 18.93 -15.64 10.26
N TYR A 366 18.72 -16.95 10.19
CA TYR A 366 17.79 -17.63 11.08
C TYR A 366 18.18 -17.50 12.57
N PRO A 367 19.45 -17.74 12.97
CA PRO A 367 19.89 -17.46 14.34
C PRO A 367 19.74 -15.99 14.77
N PHE A 368 20.01 -15.04 13.87
CA PHE A 368 19.87 -13.61 14.15
C PHE A 368 18.42 -13.23 14.42
N VAL A 369 17.48 -13.66 13.56
CA VAL A 369 16.04 -13.44 13.78
C VAL A 369 15.60 -14.06 15.10
N LYS A 370 16.00 -15.30 15.39
CA LYS A 370 15.69 -15.98 16.67
C LYS A 370 16.26 -15.23 17.87
N TRP A 371 17.41 -14.58 17.71
CA TRP A 371 17.97 -13.74 18.76
C TRP A 371 17.18 -12.44 18.95
N ILE A 372 16.78 -11.78 17.85
CA ILE A 372 15.91 -10.58 17.90
C ILE A 372 14.61 -10.90 18.63
N THR A 373 13.95 -12.02 18.33
CA THR A 373 12.67 -12.38 18.95
C THR A 373 12.78 -12.48 20.47
N LYS A 374 13.92 -12.93 20.98
CA LYS A 374 14.18 -13.01 22.42
C LYS A 374 14.39 -11.63 23.04
N ILE A 375 15.26 -10.80 22.45
CA ILE A 375 15.68 -9.55 23.08
C ILE A 375 14.63 -8.43 23.02
N VAL A 376 13.72 -8.47 22.05
CA VAL A 376 12.70 -7.44 21.91
C VAL A 376 11.73 -7.45 23.08
N ASP A 377 11.43 -8.64 23.61
CA ASP A 377 10.53 -8.84 24.76
C ASP A 377 11.21 -8.49 26.10
N GLU A 378 12.52 -8.25 26.11
CA GLU A 378 13.26 -7.84 27.32
C GLU A 378 13.06 -6.34 27.60
N GLU A 379 12.63 -6.00 28.82
CA GLU A 379 12.38 -4.60 29.22
C GLU A 379 13.62 -3.89 29.79
N SER A 380 14.62 -4.65 30.22
CA SER A 380 15.85 -4.12 30.81
C SER A 380 17.03 -5.04 30.57
N ILE A 381 18.22 -4.46 30.44
CA ILE A 381 19.49 -5.18 30.36
C ILE A 381 20.47 -4.60 31.37
N THR A 382 21.25 -5.48 31.99
CA THR A 382 22.29 -5.09 32.95
C THR A 382 23.66 -5.29 32.32
N VAL A 383 24.48 -4.25 32.35
CA VAL A 383 25.79 -4.20 31.70
C VAL A 383 26.87 -3.94 32.74
N ASN A 384 27.84 -4.83 32.82
CA ASN A 384 29.03 -4.63 33.64
C ASN A 384 30.05 -3.81 32.85
N THR A 385 30.33 -2.59 33.33
CA THR A 385 31.35 -1.71 32.77
C THR A 385 32.55 -1.61 33.71
N ASP A 386 33.66 -1.07 33.22
CA ASP A 386 34.85 -0.79 34.04
C ASP A 386 34.58 0.17 35.22
N LYS A 387 33.44 0.88 35.19
CA LYS A 387 33.02 1.86 36.21
C LYS A 387 31.92 1.34 37.13
N GLY A 388 31.45 0.11 36.93
CA GLY A 388 30.37 -0.51 37.69
C GLY A 388 29.23 -1.03 36.81
N GLU A 389 28.20 -1.51 37.49
CA GLU A 389 27.01 -2.10 36.88
C GLU A 389 26.02 -1.00 36.47
N ILE A 390 25.58 -1.01 35.21
CA ILE A 390 24.58 -0.10 34.65
C ILE A 390 23.35 -0.91 34.26
N VAL A 391 22.17 -0.45 34.67
CA VAL A 391 20.89 -1.03 34.25
C VAL A 391 20.26 -0.11 33.21
N LEU A 392 20.10 -0.60 32.00
CA LEU A 392 19.39 0.11 30.93
C LEU A 392 17.94 -0.38 30.89
N ASN A 393 16.99 0.54 30.84
CA ASN A 393 15.57 0.23 30.76
C ASN A 393 14.95 0.78 29.47
N LYS A 394 14.30 -0.10 28.70
CA LYS A 394 13.70 0.21 27.39
C LYS A 394 12.66 1.33 27.48
N ASN A 395 11.81 1.30 28.53
CA ASN A 395 10.77 2.31 28.74
C ASN A 395 11.34 3.67 29.17
N GLU A 396 12.46 3.69 29.89
CA GLU A 396 13.12 4.94 30.27
C GLU A 396 13.78 5.63 29.08
N ILE A 397 14.45 4.88 28.21
CA ILE A 397 15.03 5.41 26.97
C ILE A 397 13.93 5.94 26.04
N ASN A 398 12.80 5.23 25.94
CA ASN A 398 11.67 5.63 25.09
C ASN A 398 11.11 7.03 25.43
N LYS A 399 11.26 7.49 26.68
CA LYS A 399 10.83 8.84 27.10
C LYS A 399 11.58 9.95 26.35
N TYR A 400 12.81 9.69 25.91
CA TYR A 400 13.68 10.69 25.27
C TYR A 400 13.62 10.68 23.74
N ILE A 401 12.92 9.71 23.12
CA ILE A 401 12.72 9.71 21.67
C ILE A 401 11.78 10.86 21.29
N THR A 402 12.30 11.83 20.53
CA THR A 402 11.60 13.08 20.16
C THR A 402 10.44 12.84 19.20
N THR A 403 9.51 13.81 19.14
CA THR A 403 8.32 13.78 18.29
C THR A 403 8.64 13.69 16.79
N GLN A 404 9.81 14.18 16.33
CA GLN A 404 10.23 13.99 14.94
C GLN A 404 10.61 12.53 14.63
N ALA A 405 11.30 11.84 15.54
CA ALA A 405 11.55 10.40 15.43
C ALA A 405 10.25 9.60 15.55
N LYS A 406 9.34 9.95 16.47
CA LYS A 406 8.01 9.28 16.58
C LYS A 406 7.15 9.40 15.31
N ASN A 407 7.45 10.34 14.40
CA ASN A 407 6.73 10.55 13.14
C ASN A 407 7.37 9.86 11.92
N SER A 408 8.57 9.28 12.05
CA SER A 408 9.31 8.65 10.95
C SER A 408 9.19 7.12 10.89
N VAL A 409 8.44 6.48 11.81
CA VAL A 409 8.20 5.04 11.78
C VAL A 409 6.70 4.75 11.86
N GLY A 410 6.16 4.22 10.76
CA GLY A 410 5.18 3.14 10.83
C GLY A 410 3.86 3.36 11.58
N VAL A 411 3.45 4.58 11.90
CA VAL A 411 2.04 5.00 11.85
C VAL A 411 1.84 5.90 10.61
N ARG A 412 2.46 5.49 9.50
CA ARG A 412 2.05 5.86 8.14
C ARG A 412 1.42 4.59 7.56
N ASN A 413 0.14 4.44 7.30
CA ASN A 413 -0.94 5.39 7.17
C ASN A 413 -2.20 4.72 7.73
N ILE A 414 -2.75 5.20 8.84
CA ILE A 414 -4.20 5.30 8.89
C ILE A 414 -4.49 6.31 7.80
N ALA A 415 -4.72 5.83 6.57
CA ALA A 415 -4.86 6.67 5.39
C ALA A 415 -5.74 7.84 5.79
N SER A 416 -5.34 9.07 5.47
CA SER A 416 -6.08 10.29 5.80
C SER A 416 -7.54 10.28 5.32
N GLY A 417 -7.97 9.27 4.56
CA GLY A 417 -9.36 8.96 4.22
C GLY A 417 -10.07 7.89 5.06
N LYS A 418 -9.44 7.29 6.09
CA LYS A 418 -10.04 6.27 6.98
C LYS A 418 -10.52 6.83 8.30
N PHE A 419 -9.90 7.87 8.83
CA PHE A 419 -10.34 8.58 10.04
C PHE A 419 -10.06 10.07 9.84
N ASP A 420 -10.91 10.93 10.39
CA ASP A 420 -10.74 12.38 10.26
C ASP A 420 -9.46 12.84 10.98
N SER A 421 -8.76 13.79 10.36
CA SER A 421 -7.66 14.57 10.93
C SER A 421 -7.96 15.21 12.30
N SER A 422 -9.23 15.41 12.64
CA SER A 422 -9.69 15.96 13.93
C SER A 422 -9.59 14.97 15.11
N GLN A 423 -9.28 13.69 14.87
CA GLN A 423 -9.29 12.65 15.91
C GLN A 423 -8.04 12.65 16.81
N ASN A 424 -8.22 12.23 18.07
CA ASN A 424 -7.12 11.97 18.98
C ASN A 424 -6.38 10.69 18.57
N MET A 425 -5.20 10.85 17.97
CA MET A 425 -4.41 9.73 17.46
C MET A 425 -3.95 8.75 18.53
N ASP A 426 -3.85 9.15 19.80
CA ASP A 426 -3.50 8.22 20.88
C ASP A 426 -4.65 7.26 21.19
N VAL A 427 -5.90 7.75 21.12
CA VAL A 427 -7.10 6.92 21.24
C VAL A 427 -7.20 5.96 20.06
N VAL A 428 -6.97 6.47 18.84
CA VAL A 428 -6.99 5.65 17.62
C VAL A 428 -5.90 4.56 17.67
N ARG A 429 -4.69 4.88 18.14
CA ARG A 429 -3.59 3.91 18.30
C ARG A 429 -3.95 2.83 19.33
N LYS A 430 -4.48 3.19 20.49
CA LYS A 430 -4.92 2.20 21.49
C LYS A 430 -6.03 1.29 20.95
N LEU A 431 -6.98 1.86 20.22
CA LEU A 431 -8.05 1.12 19.56
C LEU A 431 -7.49 0.11 18.54
N ALA A 432 -6.58 0.57 17.68
CA ALA A 432 -5.89 -0.23 16.67
C ALA A 432 -5.13 -1.42 17.29
N VAL A 433 -4.44 -1.22 18.41
CA VAL A 433 -3.70 -2.28 19.13
C VAL A 433 -4.64 -3.38 19.65
N HIS A 434 -5.81 -3.01 20.16
CA HIS A 434 -6.74 -3.96 20.77
C HIS A 434 -7.75 -4.57 19.79
N ASN A 435 -7.95 -3.93 18.64
CA ASN A 435 -8.97 -4.30 17.65
C ASN A 435 -8.40 -4.16 16.23
N LYS A 436 -7.48 -5.05 15.85
CA LYS A 436 -6.71 -4.96 14.58
C LYS A 436 -7.60 -4.86 13.33
N ASP A 437 -8.74 -5.56 13.34
CA ASP A 437 -9.69 -5.58 12.23
C ASP A 437 -10.34 -4.21 11.99
N ILE A 438 -10.39 -3.36 13.02
CA ILE A 438 -10.97 -2.01 12.93
C ILE A 438 -10.13 -1.06 12.05
N ILE A 439 -8.82 -1.31 11.93
CA ILE A 439 -7.90 -0.49 11.12
C ILE A 439 -8.20 -0.65 9.62
N LYS A 440 -8.85 -1.74 9.24
CA LYS A 440 -9.21 -2.05 7.86
C LYS A 440 -10.52 -1.40 7.44
N LEU A 441 -11.31 -0.90 8.39
CA LEU A 441 -12.57 -0.20 8.14
C LEU A 441 -12.32 1.26 7.68
N LYS A 442 -13.26 1.81 6.91
CA LYS A 442 -13.28 3.23 6.56
C LYS A 442 -14.25 3.97 7.46
N PHE A 443 -13.79 5.05 8.07
CA PHE A 443 -14.59 5.94 8.91
C PHE A 443 -14.61 7.35 8.34
N LYS A 444 -15.79 7.97 8.38
CA LYS A 444 -16.00 9.34 7.94
C LYS A 444 -16.71 10.13 9.03
N ASN A 445 -16.14 11.28 9.38
CA ASN A 445 -16.64 12.21 10.41
C ASN A 445 -16.84 11.61 11.81
N MET A 446 -16.32 10.41 12.08
CA MET A 446 -16.56 9.70 13.33
C MET A 446 -15.63 10.18 14.46
N VAL A 447 -16.21 10.42 15.63
CA VAL A 447 -15.50 10.81 16.86
C VAL A 447 -15.32 9.60 17.78
N ILE A 448 -14.12 9.42 18.32
CA ILE A 448 -13.76 8.26 19.15
C ILE A 448 -13.33 8.70 20.55
N GLU A 449 -13.86 8.03 21.55
CA GLU A 449 -13.55 8.24 22.96
C GLU A 449 -13.18 6.91 23.64
N GLU A 450 -12.07 6.90 24.38
CA GLU A 450 -11.72 5.79 25.27
C GLU A 450 -12.41 5.98 26.62
N VAL A 451 -13.20 5.00 27.04
CA VAL A 451 -14.05 5.11 28.26
C VAL A 451 -13.52 4.28 29.44
N GLY A 452 -12.35 3.66 29.28
CA GLY A 452 -11.67 2.83 30.30
C GLY A 452 -11.51 1.36 29.89
N ASN A 453 -10.51 0.67 30.45
CA ASN A 453 -10.20 -0.76 30.24
C ASN A 453 -10.27 -1.23 28.78
N ASN A 454 -9.72 -0.46 27.84
CA ASN A 454 -9.72 -0.75 26.39
C ASN A 454 -11.13 -0.85 25.76
N ASN A 455 -12.11 -0.15 26.33
CA ASN A 455 -13.43 0.04 25.74
C ASN A 455 -13.49 1.38 25.00
N PHE A 456 -14.09 1.36 23.81
CA PHE A 456 -14.12 2.52 22.91
C PHE A 456 -15.55 2.86 22.52
N LYS A 457 -15.87 4.15 22.57
CA LYS A 457 -17.13 4.73 22.11
C LYS A 457 -16.91 5.49 20.81
N PHE A 458 -17.83 5.29 19.88
CA PHE A 458 -17.85 5.93 18.57
C PHE A 458 -19.11 6.78 18.44
N PHE A 459 -18.92 7.99 17.92
CA PHE A 459 -19.97 8.99 17.79
C PHE A 459 -20.01 9.60 16.39
N ASN A 460 -21.23 9.91 15.93
CA ASN A 460 -21.51 10.86 14.85
C ASN A 460 -20.71 10.62 13.56
N GLY A 461 -20.79 9.44 12.96
CA GLY A 461 -20.03 9.16 11.73
C GLY A 461 -20.55 7.99 10.92
N GLU A 462 -19.94 7.79 9.76
CA GLU A 462 -20.25 6.72 8.82
C GLU A 462 -19.10 5.71 8.79
N MET A 463 -19.44 4.43 8.73
CA MET A 463 -18.48 3.33 8.65
C MET A 463 -18.85 2.32 7.55
N GLN A 464 -17.86 1.92 6.75
CA GLN A 464 -18.03 1.05 5.58
C GLN A 464 -16.90 0.01 5.47
N ASN A 465 -17.21 -1.29 5.28
CA ASN A 465 -16.26 -2.30 4.79
C ASN A 465 -16.89 -3.67 4.41
N ASN A 466 -16.30 -4.36 3.43
CA ASN A 466 -16.80 -5.61 2.86
C ASN A 466 -16.22 -6.91 3.46
N ASN A 467 -15.32 -6.95 4.46
CA ASN A 467 -14.59 -8.21 4.77
C ASN A 467 -14.15 -8.48 6.23
N GLU A 468 -14.62 -7.78 7.26
CA GLU A 468 -13.99 -7.86 8.60
C GLU A 468 -14.99 -8.03 9.75
N ILE A 469 -14.52 -8.62 10.86
CA ILE A 469 -15.27 -8.78 12.11
C ILE A 469 -15.05 -7.56 13.00
N ILE A 470 -16.14 -6.98 13.47
CA ILE A 470 -16.13 -5.95 14.53
C ILE A 470 -16.33 -6.67 15.88
N ASN A 471 -15.75 -6.15 16.98
CA ASN A 471 -15.59 -6.88 18.25
C ASN A 471 -16.52 -6.41 19.37
N GLU A 472 -16.83 -7.29 20.33
CA GLU A 472 -17.83 -7.13 21.40
C GLU A 472 -17.54 -6.00 22.40
N LYS A 473 -16.38 -5.32 22.34
CA LYS A 473 -16.00 -4.25 23.29
C LYS A 473 -16.23 -2.83 22.76
N LEU A 474 -16.96 -2.71 21.66
CA LEU A 474 -17.18 -1.45 20.98
C LEU A 474 -18.63 -0.97 21.16
N PHE A 475 -18.76 0.33 21.40
CA PHE A 475 -20.03 1.00 21.67
C PHE A 475 -20.25 2.09 20.61
N PHE A 476 -21.38 2.05 19.91
CA PHE A 476 -21.67 3.00 18.84
C PHE A 476 -22.90 3.85 19.17
N ARG A 477 -22.82 5.14 18.89
CA ARG A 477 -23.94 6.06 19.07
C ARG A 477 -24.05 7.07 17.93
N ASN A 478 -25.24 7.26 17.37
CA ASN A 478 -25.46 8.15 16.23
C ASN A 478 -24.54 7.80 15.04
N CYS A 479 -24.37 6.50 14.77
CA CYS A 479 -23.49 6.01 13.71
C CYS A 479 -24.28 5.34 12.59
N SER A 480 -23.72 5.39 11.38
CA SER A 480 -24.26 4.70 10.20
C SER A 480 -23.31 3.60 9.73
N PHE A 481 -23.83 2.39 9.60
CA PHE A 481 -23.16 1.18 9.14
C PHE A 481 -23.71 0.81 7.76
N ILE A 482 -22.85 0.75 6.75
CA ILE A 482 -23.26 0.48 5.36
C ILE A 482 -22.36 -0.61 4.76
N ASN A 483 -22.98 -1.62 4.14
CA ASN A 483 -22.30 -2.70 3.41
C ASN A 483 -21.35 -3.55 4.26
N ASN A 484 -21.71 -3.88 5.51
CA ASN A 484 -20.83 -4.63 6.41
C ASN A 484 -21.10 -6.14 6.38
N LYS A 485 -20.05 -6.97 6.25
CA LYS A 485 -20.21 -8.44 6.31
C LYS A 485 -20.48 -8.96 7.71
N HIS A 486 -19.70 -8.52 8.70
CA HIS A 486 -19.83 -9.03 10.07
C HIS A 486 -19.69 -7.92 11.10
N ILE A 487 -20.75 -7.69 11.86
CA ILE A 487 -20.75 -6.76 12.99
C ILE A 487 -20.98 -7.59 14.25
N ASP A 488 -20.07 -7.55 15.22
CA ASP A 488 -20.28 -8.09 16.57
C ASP A 488 -19.92 -7.00 17.58
N VAL A 489 -20.89 -6.48 18.34
CA VAL A 489 -20.67 -5.27 19.16
C VAL A 489 -21.40 -5.35 20.49
N ALA A 490 -20.82 -4.69 21.52
CA ALA A 490 -21.45 -4.58 22.83
C ALA A 490 -22.76 -3.82 22.75
N SER A 491 -22.75 -2.65 22.11
CA SER A 491 -23.94 -1.84 22.06
C SER A 491 -23.99 -0.87 20.89
N ILE A 492 -25.20 -0.67 20.37
CA ILE A 492 -25.52 0.41 19.44
C ILE A 492 -26.71 1.23 19.99
N SER A 493 -26.69 2.54 19.78
CA SER A 493 -27.77 3.44 20.19
C SER A 493 -28.00 4.53 19.15
N ASN A 494 -29.24 4.68 18.68
CA ASN A 494 -29.60 5.63 17.62
C ASN A 494 -28.72 5.46 16.37
N CYS A 495 -28.51 4.21 15.97
CA CYS A 495 -27.65 3.84 14.85
C CYS A 495 -28.49 3.39 13.64
N SER A 496 -27.91 3.48 12.45
CA SER A 496 -28.51 2.91 11.24
C SER A 496 -27.60 1.85 10.62
N CYS A 497 -28.11 0.65 10.37
CA CYS A 497 -27.42 -0.44 9.71
C CYS A 497 -28.15 -0.81 8.42
N SER A 498 -27.43 -0.82 7.30
CA SER A 498 -28.01 -1.10 5.98
C SER A 498 -27.11 -2.03 5.16
N ASN A 499 -27.76 -2.91 4.39
CA ASN A 499 -27.11 -3.84 3.46
C ASN A 499 -25.96 -4.65 4.11
N SER A 500 -26.19 -5.17 5.31
CA SER A 500 -25.17 -5.92 6.07
C SER A 500 -25.51 -7.42 6.12
N GLU A 501 -24.51 -8.31 6.12
CA GLU A 501 -24.75 -9.76 6.02
C GLU A 501 -25.02 -10.42 7.38
N MET A 502 -24.14 -10.23 8.37
CA MET A 502 -24.29 -10.75 9.72
C MET A 502 -24.10 -9.64 10.76
N ILE A 503 -25.10 -9.48 11.64
CA ILE A 503 -25.05 -8.54 12.75
C ILE A 503 -25.35 -9.29 14.05
N LYS A 504 -24.47 -9.13 15.04
CA LYS A 504 -24.60 -9.55 16.42
C LYS A 504 -24.47 -8.33 17.32
N ILE A 505 -25.47 -8.10 18.15
CA ILE A 505 -25.51 -6.97 19.07
C ILE A 505 -25.90 -7.48 20.45
N HIS A 506 -25.12 -7.15 21.48
CA HIS A 506 -25.53 -7.48 22.85
C HIS A 506 -26.67 -6.56 23.31
N HIS A 507 -26.56 -5.25 23.11
CA HIS A 507 -27.60 -4.29 23.49
C HIS A 507 -27.88 -3.24 22.40
N SER A 508 -29.11 -3.21 21.86
CA SER A 508 -29.56 -2.26 20.84
C SER A 508 -30.69 -1.37 21.37
N ASP A 509 -30.58 -0.07 21.09
CA ASP A 509 -31.61 0.93 21.45
C ASP A 509 -31.83 1.95 20.32
N ASP A 510 -33.09 2.29 20.05
CA ASP A 510 -33.53 3.33 19.10
C ASP A 510 -32.88 3.22 17.70
N SER A 511 -32.56 2.00 17.22
CA SER A 511 -31.76 1.81 16.00
C SER A 511 -32.58 1.29 14.81
N LEU A 512 -32.16 1.66 13.60
CA LEU A 512 -32.71 1.20 12.33
C LEU A 512 -31.80 0.11 11.75
N ILE A 513 -32.27 -1.13 11.64
CA ILE A 513 -31.41 -2.26 11.25
C ILE A 513 -32.00 -3.01 10.05
N SER A 514 -31.17 -3.21 9.02
CA SER A 514 -31.41 -4.10 7.90
C SER A 514 -30.19 -4.98 7.65
N SER A 515 -30.39 -6.29 7.67
CA SER A 515 -29.33 -7.27 7.46
C SER A 515 -29.86 -8.65 7.05
N ILE A 516 -29.05 -9.45 6.37
CA ILE A 516 -29.42 -10.85 6.03
C ILE A 516 -29.63 -11.66 7.32
N ASN A 517 -28.66 -11.67 8.24
CA ASN A 517 -28.72 -12.39 9.50
C ASN A 517 -28.51 -11.44 10.69
N LEU A 518 -29.45 -11.43 11.63
CA LEU A 518 -29.44 -10.56 12.80
C LEU A 518 -29.61 -11.39 14.08
N SER A 519 -28.74 -11.14 15.06
CA SER A 519 -28.85 -11.69 16.41
C SER A 519 -28.71 -10.55 17.43
N ILE A 520 -29.71 -10.40 18.30
CA ILE A 520 -29.69 -9.39 19.36
C ILE A 520 -30.02 -10.03 20.72
N ASN A 521 -29.23 -9.77 21.76
CA ASN A 521 -29.59 -10.21 23.11
C ASN A 521 -30.71 -9.33 23.68
N GLU A 522 -30.53 -8.02 23.68
CA GLU A 522 -31.54 -7.07 24.17
C GLU A 522 -31.82 -5.98 23.13
N SER A 523 -33.08 -5.84 22.71
CA SER A 523 -33.54 -4.85 21.74
C SER A 523 -34.61 -3.93 22.34
N ILE A 524 -34.43 -2.62 22.18
CA ILE A 524 -35.33 -1.60 22.71
C ILE A 524 -35.65 -0.59 21.60
N ASN A 525 -36.93 -0.49 21.25
CA ASN A 525 -37.47 0.47 20.30
C ASN A 525 -36.82 0.47 18.90
N ASP A 526 -36.25 -0.65 18.48
CA ASP A 526 -35.60 -0.76 17.17
C ASP A 526 -36.63 -0.88 16.04
N LEU A 527 -36.28 -0.35 14.87
CA LEU A 527 -36.95 -0.61 13.60
C LEU A 527 -36.09 -1.60 12.80
N ILE A 528 -36.52 -2.85 12.74
CA ILE A 528 -35.84 -3.93 12.03
C ILE A 528 -36.60 -4.26 10.76
N ARG A 529 -35.94 -4.18 9.61
CA ARG A 529 -36.60 -4.41 8.32
C ARG A 529 -35.71 -5.06 7.28
N ASP A 530 -36.34 -5.68 6.28
CA ASP A 530 -35.66 -6.22 5.10
C ASP A 530 -34.53 -7.20 5.51
N CYS A 531 -34.90 -8.23 6.29
CA CYS A 531 -33.96 -9.21 6.85
C CYS A 531 -34.36 -10.66 6.55
N ASP A 532 -33.40 -11.57 6.40
CA ASP A 532 -33.73 -12.98 6.13
C ASP A 532 -33.93 -13.77 7.43
N ASN A 533 -32.97 -13.74 8.35
CA ASN A 533 -33.01 -14.47 9.61
C ASN A 533 -32.77 -13.52 10.78
N VAL A 534 -33.76 -13.36 11.64
CA VAL A 534 -33.68 -12.54 12.85
C VAL A 534 -33.88 -13.42 14.07
N TYR A 535 -32.96 -13.34 15.03
CA TYR A 535 -33.07 -13.92 16.36
C TYR A 535 -32.89 -12.86 17.43
N ILE A 536 -33.88 -12.71 18.32
CA ILE A 536 -33.81 -11.77 19.44
C ILE A 536 -34.14 -12.51 20.73
N LYS A 537 -33.31 -12.34 21.75
CA LYS A 537 -33.59 -12.95 23.05
C LYS A 537 -34.69 -12.17 23.78
N GLU A 538 -34.50 -10.88 24.01
CA GLU A 538 -35.52 -10.03 24.63
C GLU A 538 -35.77 -8.73 23.85
N CYS A 539 -37.04 -8.38 23.63
CA CYS A 539 -37.45 -7.15 22.96
C CYS A 539 -38.60 -6.46 23.72
N SER A 540 -38.44 -5.19 24.10
CA SER A 540 -39.43 -4.51 24.96
C SER A 540 -40.39 -3.57 24.21
N ARG A 541 -39.96 -3.07 23.05
CA ARG A 541 -40.68 -2.26 22.05
C ARG A 541 -39.95 -2.40 20.72
N GLY A 542 -40.65 -2.34 19.59
CA GLY A 542 -39.98 -2.38 18.29
C GLY A 542 -40.92 -2.55 17.12
N THR A 543 -40.44 -2.23 15.92
CA THR A 543 -41.18 -2.40 14.66
C THR A 543 -40.42 -3.33 13.73
N PHE A 544 -41.10 -4.33 13.21
CA PHE A 544 -40.52 -5.42 12.41
C PHE A 544 -41.23 -5.49 11.06
N ARG A 545 -40.50 -5.39 9.94
CA ARG A 545 -41.09 -5.41 8.58
C ARG A 545 -40.31 -6.25 7.58
N TYR A 546 -40.98 -6.98 6.69
CA TYR A 546 -40.33 -7.69 5.58
C TYR A 546 -39.22 -8.65 6.03
N ILE A 547 -39.50 -9.49 7.03
CA ILE A 547 -38.55 -10.48 7.56
C ILE A 547 -38.92 -11.89 7.10
N GLU A 548 -37.99 -12.68 6.57
CA GLU A 548 -38.28 -14.05 6.10
C GLU A 548 -38.40 -15.07 7.25
N ARG A 549 -37.60 -14.95 8.31
CA ARG A 549 -37.66 -15.77 9.53
C ARG A 549 -37.41 -14.92 10.76
N LEU A 550 -38.40 -14.84 11.64
CA LEU A 550 -38.32 -14.06 12.88
C LEU A 550 -38.48 -14.97 14.09
N ASN A 551 -37.42 -15.08 14.90
CA ASN A 551 -37.43 -15.80 16.17
C ASN A 551 -37.22 -14.83 17.32
N ILE A 552 -38.12 -14.82 18.30
CA ILE A 552 -37.96 -14.02 19.52
C ILE A 552 -38.25 -14.88 20.75
N GLU A 553 -37.42 -14.85 21.79
CA GLU A 553 -37.73 -15.59 23.02
C GLU A 553 -38.75 -14.85 23.88
N ARG A 554 -38.61 -13.54 24.06
CA ARG A 554 -39.54 -12.72 24.84
C ARG A 554 -39.74 -11.35 24.21
N ALA A 555 -40.99 -10.96 24.00
CA ALA A 555 -41.34 -9.71 23.34
C ALA A 555 -42.50 -8.97 24.03
N TYR A 556 -42.46 -7.64 23.99
CA TYR A 556 -43.56 -6.78 24.44
C TYR A 556 -43.75 -5.61 23.49
N ASN A 557 -45.00 -5.14 23.31
CA ASN A 557 -45.31 -3.88 22.62
C ASN A 557 -44.70 -3.73 21.21
N LEU A 558 -44.78 -4.79 20.39
CA LEU A 558 -44.22 -4.75 19.04
C LEU A 558 -45.25 -4.35 17.99
N SER A 559 -44.75 -3.94 16.82
CA SER A 559 -45.53 -3.84 15.59
C SER A 559 -44.84 -4.65 14.50
N ILE A 560 -45.43 -5.79 14.13
CA ILE A 560 -44.90 -6.71 13.11
C ILE A 560 -45.77 -6.60 11.86
N SER A 561 -45.17 -6.39 10.68
CA SER A 561 -45.90 -6.46 9.41
C SER A 561 -45.11 -7.14 8.30
N ASP A 562 -45.80 -7.79 7.36
CA ASP A 562 -45.19 -8.31 6.13
C ASP A 562 -44.04 -9.33 6.37
N CYS A 563 -44.09 -10.07 7.48
CA CYS A 563 -43.05 -11.03 7.88
C CYS A 563 -43.49 -12.49 7.67
N LYS A 564 -42.56 -13.39 7.39
CA LYS A 564 -42.79 -14.81 7.22
C LYS A 564 -42.13 -15.58 8.36
N ASN A 565 -42.59 -16.82 8.54
CA ASN A 565 -42.03 -17.78 9.48
C ASN A 565 -41.77 -17.21 10.89
N ILE A 566 -42.77 -16.54 11.47
CA ILE A 566 -42.68 -15.98 12.81
C ILE A 566 -42.81 -17.10 13.85
N ASN A 567 -41.86 -17.15 14.79
CA ASN A 567 -41.90 -18.03 15.94
C ASN A 567 -41.45 -17.27 17.20
N ILE A 568 -42.38 -17.00 18.12
CA ILE A 568 -42.09 -16.18 19.29
C ILE A 568 -42.50 -16.91 20.56
N ASN A 569 -41.55 -17.26 21.44
CA ASN A 569 -41.88 -18.11 22.60
C ASN A 569 -42.91 -17.44 23.53
N TYR A 570 -42.79 -16.13 23.74
CA TYR A 570 -43.76 -15.32 24.48
C TYR A 570 -43.83 -13.88 23.95
N ILE A 571 -45.03 -13.39 23.66
CA ILE A 571 -45.28 -12.01 23.25
C ILE A 571 -46.55 -11.43 23.84
N ASP A 572 -46.50 -10.17 24.27
CA ASP A 572 -47.64 -9.43 24.79
C ASP A 572 -47.83 -8.07 24.10
N ASN A 573 -49.08 -7.61 24.04
CA ASN A 573 -49.52 -6.29 23.57
C ASN A 573 -48.94 -5.89 22.20
N THR A 574 -48.91 -6.82 21.25
CA THR A 574 -48.28 -6.62 19.94
C THR A 574 -49.30 -6.59 18.82
N THR A 575 -49.07 -5.75 17.79
CA THR A 575 -49.87 -5.79 16.57
C THR A 575 -49.13 -6.54 15.45
N ILE A 576 -49.78 -7.51 14.80
CA ILE A 576 -49.23 -8.33 13.72
C ILE A 576 -50.12 -8.22 12.48
N ARG A 577 -49.53 -7.87 11.32
CA ARG A 577 -50.27 -7.71 10.06
C ARG A 577 -49.59 -8.41 8.88
N ASN A 578 -50.36 -8.96 7.95
CA ASN A 578 -49.86 -9.54 6.69
C ASN A 578 -48.63 -10.46 6.85
N SER A 579 -48.60 -11.30 7.87
CA SER A 579 -47.47 -12.12 8.29
C SER A 579 -47.82 -13.58 8.56
N SER A 580 -46.91 -14.53 8.39
CA SER A 580 -47.17 -15.96 8.67
C SER A 580 -46.61 -16.40 10.01
N ILE A 581 -47.47 -16.90 10.92
CA ILE A 581 -47.11 -17.32 12.27
C ILE A 581 -47.05 -18.86 12.34
N TYR A 582 -45.92 -19.41 12.79
CA TYR A 582 -45.68 -20.86 12.90
C TYR A 582 -45.94 -21.41 14.31
N GLY A 583 -45.60 -20.65 15.33
CA GLY A 583 -45.67 -21.10 16.72
C GLY A 583 -45.39 -19.98 17.69
N GLY A 584 -45.63 -20.23 18.97
CA GLY A 584 -45.42 -19.25 20.03
C GLY A 584 -46.59 -19.08 20.98
N LYS A 585 -46.43 -18.20 21.96
CA LYS A 585 -47.48 -17.79 22.91
C LYS A 585 -47.75 -16.30 22.78
N TYR A 586 -48.97 -15.94 22.42
CA TYR A 586 -49.41 -14.58 22.12
C TYR A 586 -50.48 -14.16 23.12
N GLU A 587 -50.24 -13.08 23.86
CA GLU A 587 -51.17 -12.52 24.84
C GLU A 587 -51.55 -11.09 24.45
N SER A 588 -52.83 -10.75 24.56
CA SER A 588 -53.35 -9.38 24.31
C SER A 588 -52.93 -8.77 22.97
N CYS A 589 -52.62 -9.59 21.97
CA CYS A 589 -52.10 -9.15 20.68
C CYS A 589 -53.23 -8.83 19.71
N LYS A 590 -52.97 -7.93 18.76
CA LYS A 590 -53.88 -7.61 17.65
C LYS A 590 -53.36 -8.21 16.35
N ILE A 591 -54.06 -9.17 15.77
CA ILE A 591 -53.60 -9.98 14.65
C ILE A 591 -54.58 -9.82 13.50
N ASP A 592 -54.06 -9.41 12.35
CA ASP A 592 -54.81 -9.25 11.12
C ASP A 592 -54.70 -10.51 10.25
N ILE A 593 -55.83 -11.07 9.79
CA ILE A 593 -55.87 -12.38 9.11
C ILE A 593 -55.68 -12.29 7.58
N THR A 594 -54.99 -11.26 7.10
CA THR A 594 -54.27 -11.39 5.80
C THR A 594 -53.15 -12.46 5.84
N ASN A 595 -52.84 -12.94 7.04
CA ASN A 595 -51.86 -13.96 7.39
C ASN A 595 -52.19 -15.34 6.80
N LYS A 596 -51.27 -15.92 6.02
CA LYS A 596 -51.47 -17.23 5.37
C LYS A 596 -51.43 -18.41 6.33
N MET A 597 -50.91 -18.22 7.54
CA MET A 597 -50.73 -19.28 8.53
C MET A 597 -50.78 -18.75 9.97
N LEU A 598 -51.50 -19.45 10.85
CA LEU A 598 -51.65 -19.13 12.28
C LEU A 598 -51.42 -20.38 13.14
N GLY A 599 -50.17 -20.60 13.54
CA GLY A 599 -49.79 -21.61 14.55
C GLY A 599 -49.51 -20.97 15.91
N GLY A 600 -49.57 -21.76 17.00
CA GLY A 600 -49.26 -21.29 18.36
C GLY A 600 -50.46 -21.21 19.31
N TYR A 601 -50.28 -20.55 20.45
CA TYR A 601 -51.29 -20.33 21.49
C TYR A 601 -51.60 -18.85 21.60
N TYR A 602 -52.89 -18.49 21.53
CA TYR A 602 -53.38 -17.11 21.55
C TYR A 602 -54.33 -16.92 22.72
N ASP A 603 -54.10 -15.91 23.56
CA ASP A 603 -54.93 -15.59 24.71
C ASP A 603 -55.27 -14.10 24.76
N ASN A 604 -56.57 -13.78 24.89
CA ASN A 604 -57.08 -12.40 24.91
C ASN A 604 -56.70 -11.56 23.68
N CYS A 605 -56.41 -12.20 22.54
CA CYS A 605 -55.99 -11.50 21.33
C CYS A 605 -57.19 -10.93 20.54
N GLU A 606 -57.03 -9.75 19.94
CA GLU A 606 -57.94 -9.23 18.90
C GLU A 606 -57.54 -9.81 17.54
N ILE A 607 -58.47 -10.47 16.85
CA ILE A 607 -58.25 -11.16 15.60
C ILE A 607 -59.11 -10.51 14.50
N ILE A 608 -58.51 -9.85 13.51
CA ILE A 608 -59.22 -9.05 12.50
C ILE A 608 -59.43 -9.86 11.22
N LEU A 609 -60.68 -9.97 10.80
CA LEU A 609 -61.16 -10.65 9.59
C LEU A 609 -61.57 -9.61 8.54
N TYR A 610 -61.00 -9.69 7.33
CA TYR A 610 -61.42 -8.88 6.19
C TYR A 610 -62.28 -9.64 5.19
N SER A 611 -62.98 -8.87 4.35
CA SER A 611 -63.97 -9.33 3.39
C SER A 611 -63.47 -10.20 2.25
N SER A 612 -62.22 -10.07 1.87
CA SER A 612 -61.60 -10.79 0.75
C SER A 612 -60.98 -12.12 1.21
N TYR A 613 -61.66 -12.85 2.08
CA TYR A 613 -61.10 -14.02 2.75
C TYR A 613 -60.89 -15.18 1.75
N ASP A 614 -59.63 -15.55 1.50
CA ASP A 614 -59.29 -16.70 0.66
C ASP A 614 -59.35 -17.99 1.51
N ASN A 615 -60.03 -19.03 1.03
CA ASN A 615 -60.32 -20.29 1.75
C ASN A 615 -59.09 -21.14 2.13
N LYS A 616 -57.87 -20.60 2.00
CA LYS A 616 -56.58 -21.27 2.20
C LYS A 616 -55.93 -20.95 3.56
N LEU A 617 -56.70 -20.58 4.57
CA LEU A 617 -56.16 -20.36 5.91
C LEU A 617 -55.72 -21.70 6.54
N PHE A 618 -54.42 -21.85 6.76
CA PHE A 618 -53.85 -22.96 7.52
C PHE A 618 -53.72 -22.55 8.98
N ASP A 619 -54.66 -23.02 9.78
CA ASP A 619 -54.85 -22.61 11.17
C ASP A 619 -54.73 -23.84 12.08
N HIS A 620 -53.59 -23.92 12.75
CA HIS A 620 -53.23 -25.02 13.66
C HIS A 620 -53.05 -24.50 15.10
N GLY A 621 -53.48 -23.26 15.36
CA GLY A 621 -53.34 -22.60 16.64
C GLY A 621 -54.43 -22.98 17.65
N THR A 622 -54.15 -22.71 18.92
CA THR A 622 -55.12 -22.77 20.02
C THR A 622 -55.49 -21.35 20.44
N PHE A 623 -56.79 -21.07 20.54
CA PHE A 623 -57.30 -19.71 20.79
C PHE A 623 -58.16 -19.71 22.06
N HIS A 624 -57.81 -18.85 23.00
CA HIS A 624 -58.47 -18.69 24.28
C HIS A 624 -58.90 -17.23 24.48
N ASN A 625 -60.18 -17.01 24.76
CA ASN A 625 -60.78 -15.71 25.06
C ASN A 625 -60.50 -14.61 24.02
N CYS A 626 -60.28 -14.99 22.75
CA CYS A 626 -59.95 -14.06 21.68
C CYS A 626 -61.19 -13.29 21.19
N ILE A 627 -60.96 -12.07 20.72
CA ILE A 627 -61.99 -11.19 20.15
C ILE A 627 -61.82 -11.15 18.63
N TYR A 628 -62.76 -11.72 17.90
CA TYR A 628 -62.86 -11.65 16.44
C TYR A 628 -63.51 -10.35 16.00
N ILE A 629 -62.84 -9.59 15.14
CA ILE A 629 -63.29 -8.30 14.62
C ILE A 629 -63.52 -8.44 13.12
N ILE A 630 -64.76 -8.32 12.66
CA ILE A 630 -65.11 -8.42 11.25
C ILE A 630 -65.31 -7.00 10.69
N ASP A 631 -64.58 -6.67 9.63
CA ASP A 631 -64.82 -5.45 8.85
C ASP A 631 -66.02 -5.65 7.92
N ILE A 632 -67.11 -4.91 8.17
CA ILE A 632 -68.35 -4.99 7.38
C ILE A 632 -68.45 -3.86 6.32
N GLY A 633 -67.32 -3.19 6.03
CA GLY A 633 -67.19 -2.21 4.96
C GLY A 633 -67.02 -0.77 5.45
N ARG A 634 -66.36 0.05 4.62
CA ARG A 634 -66.22 1.50 4.79
C ARG A 634 -67.38 2.22 4.14
N ASN A 635 -68.07 3.09 4.88
CA ASN A 635 -68.76 4.23 4.26
C ASN A 635 -67.86 5.46 4.41
N SER A 636 -68.07 6.49 3.59
CA SER A 636 -67.24 7.70 3.45
C SER A 636 -66.93 8.48 4.75
N TYR A 637 -67.49 8.08 5.90
CA TYR A 637 -67.30 8.73 7.20
C TYR A 637 -67.01 7.79 8.40
N SER A 638 -67.04 6.45 8.26
CA SER A 638 -66.64 5.53 9.34
C SER A 638 -66.45 4.08 8.87
N SER A 639 -65.45 3.39 9.43
CA SER A 639 -65.32 1.94 9.38
C SER A 639 -66.29 1.32 10.40
N LYS A 640 -67.12 0.37 9.99
CA LYS A 640 -67.98 -0.37 10.91
C LYS A 640 -67.39 -1.75 11.15
N TYR A 641 -67.30 -2.13 12.43
CA TYR A 641 -66.79 -3.43 12.85
C TYR A 641 -67.79 -4.14 13.75
N ILE A 642 -67.87 -5.47 13.63
CA ILE A 642 -68.57 -6.32 14.60
C ILE A 642 -67.53 -7.10 15.39
N LYS A 643 -67.65 -7.13 16.72
CA LYS A 643 -66.75 -7.86 17.61
C LYS A 643 -67.45 -9.08 18.22
N PHE A 644 -66.83 -10.25 18.14
CA PHE A 644 -67.28 -11.49 18.77
C PHE A 644 -66.19 -12.03 19.68
N ARG A 645 -66.56 -12.65 20.80
CA ARG A 645 -65.60 -13.33 21.67
C ARG A 645 -65.77 -14.84 21.53
N ALA A 646 -64.68 -15.57 21.25
CA ALA A 646 -64.75 -17.02 21.03
C ALA A 646 -63.46 -17.76 21.42
N ASN A 647 -63.62 -19.02 21.82
CA ASN A 647 -62.55 -19.97 22.17
C ASN A 647 -62.38 -21.03 21.08
N MET A 648 -62.27 -20.57 19.84
CA MET A 648 -62.11 -21.44 18.68
C MET A 648 -61.19 -20.77 17.69
N SER A 649 -60.69 -21.52 16.73
CA SER A 649 -59.78 -21.02 15.70
C SER A 649 -60.52 -20.14 14.68
N PRO A 650 -59.84 -19.17 14.01
CA PRO A 650 -60.44 -18.36 12.95
C PRO A 650 -61.21 -19.17 11.90
N LYS A 651 -60.64 -20.29 11.45
CA LYS A 651 -61.32 -21.16 10.47
C LYS A 651 -62.65 -21.69 11.01
N LYS A 652 -62.66 -22.23 12.24
CA LYS A 652 -63.89 -22.72 12.87
C LYS A 652 -64.87 -21.59 13.15
N PHE A 653 -64.38 -20.41 13.50
CA PHE A 653 -65.23 -19.24 13.72
C PHE A 653 -65.96 -18.83 12.44
N VAL A 654 -65.25 -18.80 11.31
CA VAL A 654 -65.81 -18.51 9.99
C VAL A 654 -66.83 -19.58 9.57
N GLU A 655 -66.50 -20.88 9.73
CA GLU A 655 -67.41 -21.99 9.43
C GLU A 655 -68.70 -21.94 10.25
N ASN A 656 -68.63 -21.51 11.51
CA ASN A 656 -69.78 -21.37 12.41
C ASN A 656 -70.37 -19.96 12.43
N PHE A 657 -69.89 -19.04 11.59
CA PHE A 657 -70.22 -17.62 11.69
C PHE A 657 -71.73 -17.36 11.57
N ASN A 658 -72.40 -18.03 10.64
CA ASN A 658 -73.85 -17.89 10.45
C ASN A 658 -74.62 -18.24 11.73
N GLU A 659 -74.29 -19.36 12.40
CA GLU A 659 -74.96 -19.77 13.62
C GLU A 659 -74.68 -18.80 14.78
N LEU A 660 -73.43 -18.36 14.94
CA LEU A 660 -73.02 -17.40 15.96
C LEU A 660 -73.67 -16.03 15.74
N PHE A 661 -73.80 -15.61 14.48
CA PHE A 661 -74.45 -14.36 14.10
C PHE A 661 -75.95 -14.41 14.37
N GLU A 662 -76.63 -15.50 14.02
CA GLU A 662 -78.05 -15.70 14.32
C GLU A 662 -78.32 -15.66 15.83
N GLN A 663 -77.47 -16.29 16.64
CA GLN A 663 -77.56 -16.21 18.09
C GLN A 663 -77.36 -14.77 18.59
N TYR A 664 -76.39 -14.04 18.04
CA TYR A 664 -76.12 -12.65 18.39
C TYR A 664 -77.30 -11.73 18.04
N VAL A 665 -77.88 -11.87 16.84
CA VAL A 665 -79.04 -11.08 16.40
C VAL A 665 -80.23 -11.38 17.30
N LYS A 666 -80.53 -12.66 17.55
CA LYS A 666 -81.63 -13.08 18.43
C LYS A 666 -81.49 -12.54 19.85
N TYR A 667 -80.27 -12.48 20.38
CA TYR A 667 -80.00 -12.04 21.75
C TYR A 667 -80.04 -10.51 21.91
N ASN A 668 -79.45 -9.76 20.97
CA ASN A 668 -79.32 -8.30 21.07
C ASN A 668 -80.47 -7.53 20.40
N PHE A 669 -81.20 -8.18 19.50
CA PHE A 669 -82.33 -7.60 18.77
C PHE A 669 -83.58 -8.50 18.93
N PRO A 670 -84.10 -8.66 20.16
CA PRO A 670 -85.35 -9.41 20.37
C PRO A 670 -86.47 -8.76 19.56
N GLU A 671 -87.29 -9.60 18.90
CA GLU A 671 -88.25 -9.28 17.81
C GLU A 671 -89.26 -8.15 18.06
N THR A 672 -89.27 -7.50 19.22
CA THR A 672 -90.34 -6.58 19.66
C THR A 672 -90.00 -5.10 19.60
N GLN A 673 -88.81 -4.70 19.14
CA GLN A 673 -88.52 -3.29 18.88
C GLN A 673 -87.64 -3.17 17.64
N TYR A 674 -88.17 -2.77 16.48
CA TYR A 674 -87.42 -1.90 15.55
C TYR A 674 -88.31 -1.30 14.45
N THR A 675 -88.25 0.03 14.34
CA THR A 675 -88.37 0.80 13.10
C THR A 675 -86.97 0.92 12.44
N PRO A 676 -86.84 0.87 11.11
CA PRO A 676 -85.53 0.74 10.47
C PRO A 676 -84.74 2.05 10.50
N TYR A 677 -83.47 2.00 10.94
CA TYR A 677 -82.52 3.07 10.65
C TYR A 677 -81.97 2.87 9.23
N ASN A 678 -82.28 3.79 8.31
CA ASN A 678 -81.92 3.75 6.88
C ASN A 678 -82.53 2.61 6.03
N GLY A 679 -83.71 2.10 6.39
CA GLY A 679 -84.51 1.24 5.50
C GLY A 679 -83.94 -0.16 5.21
N LYS A 680 -82.89 -0.59 5.93
CA LYS A 680 -82.36 -1.97 5.83
C LYS A 680 -82.85 -2.81 7.00
N THR A 681 -83.45 -3.95 6.69
CA THR A 681 -83.92 -4.97 7.62
C THR A 681 -82.77 -5.87 8.11
N ILE A 682 -83.00 -6.65 9.17
CA ILE A 682 -82.08 -7.74 9.59
C ILE A 682 -81.85 -8.70 8.42
N GLU A 683 -82.85 -8.90 7.56
CA GLU A 683 -82.73 -9.73 6.37
C GLU A 683 -81.81 -9.11 5.32
N ASP A 684 -81.77 -7.77 5.19
CA ASP A 684 -80.81 -7.09 4.31
C ASP A 684 -79.37 -7.21 4.83
N ILE A 685 -79.17 -7.24 6.14
CA ILE A 685 -77.85 -7.50 6.76
C ILE A 685 -77.46 -8.98 6.56
N ARG A 686 -78.41 -9.92 6.75
CA ARG A 686 -78.23 -11.35 6.45
C ARG A 686 -77.87 -11.57 4.98
N ILE A 687 -78.57 -10.94 4.04
CA ILE A 687 -78.32 -11.04 2.59
C ILE A 687 -76.97 -10.43 2.24
N TYR A 688 -76.62 -9.25 2.79
CA TYR A 688 -75.32 -8.62 2.56
C TYR A 688 -74.17 -9.52 3.04
N LEU A 689 -74.29 -10.14 4.21
CA LEU A 689 -73.27 -11.03 4.77
C LEU A 689 -73.24 -12.41 4.09
N LYS A 690 -74.40 -12.96 3.66
CA LYS A 690 -74.45 -14.19 2.84
C LYS A 690 -73.74 -13.99 1.49
N ASN A 691 -73.93 -12.83 0.87
CA ASN A 691 -73.26 -12.49 -0.39
C ASN A 691 -71.78 -12.17 -0.21
N PHE A 692 -71.37 -11.74 0.98
CA PHE A 692 -69.97 -11.53 1.38
C PHE A 692 -69.22 -12.84 1.66
N TYR A 693 -69.91 -13.89 2.08
CA TYR A 693 -69.33 -15.21 2.32
C TYR A 693 -69.25 -16.07 1.03
N ASN A 694 -70.15 -15.82 0.07
CA ASN A 694 -70.25 -16.58 -1.18
C ASN A 694 -69.42 -15.99 -2.35
N ASN A 695 -68.80 -14.81 -2.19
CA ASN A 695 -67.82 -14.22 -3.11
C ASN A 695 -66.46 -14.16 -2.43
#